data_AF-A0AAV1XBT2-F1
#
_entry.id   AF-A0AAV1XBT2-F1
#
_cell.length_a   1.000
_cell.length_b   1.000
_cell.length_c   1.000
_cell.angle_alpha   90.00
_cell.angle_beta   90.00
_cell.angle_gamma   90.00
#
_symmetry.space_group_name_H-M   'P 1'
#
loop_
_entity.id
_entity.type
_entity.pdbx_description
1 polymer ?
#
loop_
_entity_poly.entity_id
_entity_poly.type
_entity_poly.pdbx_seq_one_letter_code
_entity_poly.pdbx_strand_id
1 'polypeptide(L)'
;MVMAFWFGLLLLHFLLCLNEILVDSDDGATLLELKKSLRDVDNVLYDWTESPSSDYCVWRGVTCDNVNFNVVALNLSGLNLEGEISPAIGSLNSLVSIDLKENHLSGLIPDEIVDCSSLKNLDLSFNEIHGDIPFSISRMKQLENLDLAQNNLNGEIPELIYWNEVLQYLDLEHNNLVGSLSPNMCRLTKLWYFNVQNNSLTGSIPENIGNCTNLQVLNLSFNQLTGEIPNNIGFLQVATLSMQGNKLSGNIPLVIGLMQALDILDLSYNMLSGPIPPILGNLIYTEKLYLNGNRLISSIPPELGNLTNLHYLELSDNHLSGHIPPELGKLTDLFSLNVANNNLEGPIPDNISSCENLNRLDVHGNKLNGTVPLAFHTLKTMTYLNVSSNNLQGYIPIELSLIGNLDTLDISNNNISGSIPSSLGDLKHLLELNLSRNHLTGSIPAEFGNLTSVMCIDLSNNQLSGLIPEELSQLQNMKSLRLENNKLSGNVTPLANCPSLSLLFIGNPDLCGYWLGSPCHGSRPAEQGEPKYLATSSPGNPSRLEATLLTFLLELDKGFWADVQSELIYVIDHTVTLSNAAILGIAIGALMVLLMILLAACQLQNSVPFPDGSLDKSANNAVMEIVDPDITATCKDMGTVRKVFQLALLCTKSDPSDRPTMHEVTRILESLVSTSITLSKQPAPIQALTETQSSDKNAMLHG
;
A
#
# COMPACT_ATOMS: atom_id res chain seq x y z
N MET A 1 51.30 72.69 -5.01
CA MET A 1 50.07 72.46 -5.80
C MET A 1 50.12 71.14 -6.58
N VAL A 2 51.23 70.82 -7.27
CA VAL A 2 51.37 69.55 -8.02
C VAL A 2 51.36 68.31 -7.11
N MET A 3 52.06 68.33 -5.97
CA MET A 3 52.08 67.20 -5.01
C MET A 3 50.70 66.83 -4.43
N ALA A 4 49.82 67.82 -4.19
CA ALA A 4 48.47 67.57 -3.66
C ALA A 4 47.54 66.93 -4.71
N PHE A 5 47.78 67.22 -6.00
CA PHE A 5 47.02 66.64 -7.10
C PHE A 5 47.37 65.16 -7.31
N TRP A 6 48.65 64.81 -7.22
CA TRP A 6 49.11 63.42 -7.30
C TRP A 6 48.71 62.61 -6.06
N PHE A 7 48.73 63.21 -4.86
CA PHE A 7 48.26 62.53 -3.65
C PHE A 7 46.73 62.29 -3.69
N GLY A 8 45.97 63.24 -4.23
CA GLY A 8 44.52 63.08 -4.46
C GLY A 8 44.19 62.01 -5.49
N LEU A 9 44.98 61.90 -6.58
CA LEU A 9 44.83 60.83 -7.57
C LEU A 9 45.22 59.47 -7.02
N LEU A 10 46.26 59.39 -6.19
CA LEU A 10 46.68 58.14 -5.56
C LEU A 10 45.68 57.68 -4.49
N LEU A 11 45.09 58.61 -3.73
CA LEU A 11 44.02 58.31 -2.77
C LEU A 11 42.73 57.90 -3.50
N LEU A 12 42.41 58.51 -4.63
CA LEU A 12 41.27 58.12 -5.48
C LEU A 12 41.50 56.75 -6.12
N HIS A 13 42.72 56.45 -6.60
CA HIS A 13 43.08 55.11 -7.08
C HIS A 13 43.10 54.08 -5.95
N PHE A 14 43.53 54.46 -4.74
CA PHE A 14 43.50 53.58 -3.58
C PHE A 14 42.07 53.34 -3.07
N LEU A 15 41.18 54.34 -3.13
CA LEU A 15 39.76 54.23 -2.83
C LEU A 15 38.99 53.46 -3.92
N LEU A 16 39.35 53.62 -5.19
CA LEU A 16 38.81 52.85 -6.32
C LEU A 16 39.32 51.39 -6.29
N CYS A 17 40.57 51.15 -5.89
CA CYS A 17 41.09 49.80 -5.65
C CYS A 17 40.54 49.16 -4.37
N LEU A 18 40.21 49.94 -3.32
CA LEU A 18 39.49 49.43 -2.14
C LEU A 18 38.05 49.03 -2.48
N ASN A 19 37.45 49.63 -3.51
CA ASN A 19 36.15 49.23 -4.04
C ASN A 19 36.21 47.93 -4.86
N GLU A 20 37.40 47.46 -5.25
CA GLU A 20 37.63 46.17 -5.92
C GLU A 20 38.27 45.10 -5.00
N ILE A 21 38.30 45.32 -3.68
CA ILE A 21 38.71 44.31 -2.68
C ILE A 21 37.53 43.99 -1.73
N LEU A 22 36.31 44.19 -2.18
CA LEU A 22 35.17 43.38 -1.74
C LEU A 22 35.10 42.23 -2.73
N VAL A 23 35.39 41.01 -2.26
CA VAL A 23 34.95 39.81 -2.97
C VAL A 23 33.42 39.84 -2.86
N ASP A 24 32.77 40.51 -3.81
CA ASP A 24 31.35 40.37 -4.05
C ASP A 24 31.18 38.90 -4.46
N SER A 25 30.75 38.05 -3.53
CA SER A 25 30.08 36.83 -3.98
C SER A 25 28.80 37.34 -4.60
N ASP A 26 28.76 37.37 -5.93
CA ASP A 26 27.53 37.66 -6.64
C ASP A 26 26.62 36.43 -6.50
N ASP A 27 26.07 36.25 -5.29
CA ASP A 27 25.14 35.18 -4.94
C ASP A 27 23.94 35.23 -5.91
N GLY A 28 23.55 36.43 -6.37
CA GLY A 28 22.56 36.63 -7.42
C GLY A 28 22.97 35.98 -8.75
N ALA A 29 24.19 36.19 -9.24
CA ALA A 29 24.70 35.50 -10.42
C ALA A 29 24.77 33.97 -10.22
N THR A 30 25.12 33.52 -9.01
CA THR A 30 25.15 32.09 -8.67
C THR A 30 23.75 31.48 -8.70
N LEU A 31 22.75 32.17 -8.15
CA LEU A 31 21.34 31.79 -8.24
C LEU A 31 20.86 31.74 -9.70
N LEU A 32 21.25 32.71 -10.54
CA LEU A 32 20.93 32.66 -11.96
C LEU A 32 21.61 31.49 -12.69
N GLU A 33 22.80 31.09 -12.27
CA GLU A 33 23.46 29.88 -12.78
C GLU A 33 22.73 28.60 -12.33
N LEU A 34 22.29 28.54 -11.07
CA LEU A 34 21.43 27.46 -10.57
C LEU A 34 20.14 27.36 -11.38
N LYS A 35 19.48 28.49 -11.66
CA LYS A 35 18.27 28.52 -12.47
C LYS A 35 18.45 27.94 -13.88
N LYS A 36 19.67 27.96 -14.45
CA LYS A 36 19.92 27.37 -15.78
C LYS A 36 19.90 25.85 -15.77
N SER A 37 20.21 25.19 -14.65
CA SER A 37 20.13 23.74 -14.53
C SER A 37 18.73 23.25 -14.19
N LEU A 38 17.87 24.15 -13.71
CA LEU A 38 16.47 23.89 -13.42
C LEU A 38 15.62 24.11 -14.67
N ARG A 39 14.74 23.15 -14.94
CA ARG A 39 13.70 23.28 -15.94
C ARG A 39 12.40 23.69 -15.23
N ASP A 40 12.07 24.96 -15.38
CA ASP A 40 10.91 25.63 -14.78
C ASP A 40 9.76 25.72 -15.79
N VAL A 41 9.00 24.62 -15.95
CA VAL A 41 7.91 24.52 -16.95
C VAL A 41 6.76 25.48 -16.64
N ASP A 42 6.44 25.63 -15.35
CA ASP A 42 5.35 26.48 -14.87
C ASP A 42 5.76 27.96 -14.74
N ASN A 43 7.02 28.27 -15.06
CA ASN A 43 7.61 29.60 -14.96
C ASN A 43 7.42 30.20 -13.56
N VAL A 44 7.59 29.39 -12.52
CA VAL A 44 7.42 29.76 -11.10
C VAL A 44 8.57 30.61 -10.57
N LEU A 45 9.73 30.60 -11.24
CA LEU A 45 10.92 31.41 -10.93
C LEU A 45 11.01 32.65 -11.83
N TYR A 46 9.90 33.16 -12.35
CA TYR A 46 9.85 34.30 -13.27
C TYR A 46 10.49 35.60 -12.72
N ASP A 47 10.59 35.72 -11.40
CA ASP A 47 11.16 36.86 -10.68
C ASP A 47 12.68 36.82 -10.57
N TRP A 48 13.31 35.66 -10.81
CA TRP A 48 14.76 35.52 -10.90
C TRP A 48 15.25 36.10 -12.25
N THR A 49 15.79 37.32 -12.25
CA THR A 49 16.15 38.06 -13.47
C THR A 49 17.54 38.71 -13.40
N GLU A 50 18.20 38.84 -14.56
CA GLU A 50 19.49 39.54 -14.73
C GLU A 50 19.36 41.08 -14.64
N SER A 51 18.23 41.63 -14.20
CA SER A 51 18.02 43.08 -14.21
C SER A 51 18.95 43.77 -13.21
N PRO A 52 19.67 44.86 -13.59
CA PRO A 52 20.58 45.60 -12.70
C PRO A 52 19.92 46.22 -11.45
N SER A 53 18.57 46.23 -11.40
CA SER A 53 17.78 46.72 -10.26
C SER A 53 17.13 45.59 -9.45
N SER A 54 17.39 44.33 -9.78
CA SER A 54 16.77 43.17 -9.14
C SER A 54 17.57 42.80 -7.90
N ASP A 55 16.99 43.04 -6.72
CA ASP A 55 17.50 42.53 -5.46
C ASP A 55 17.20 41.03 -5.36
N TYR A 56 18.22 40.17 -5.43
CA TYR A 56 18.01 38.71 -5.39
C TYR A 56 17.44 38.23 -4.05
N CYS A 57 17.51 39.05 -3.00
CA CYS A 57 16.91 38.72 -1.71
C CYS A 57 15.38 38.81 -1.70
N VAL A 58 14.76 39.38 -2.75
CA VAL A 58 13.30 39.35 -2.93
C VAL A 58 12.83 38.22 -3.83
N TRP A 59 13.76 37.45 -4.40
CA TRP A 59 13.41 36.32 -5.26
C TRP A 59 12.71 35.22 -4.48
N ARG A 60 11.76 34.57 -5.14
CA ARG A 60 11.04 33.44 -4.60
C ARG A 60 12.01 32.40 -4.05
N GLY A 61 11.78 32.02 -2.80
CA GLY A 61 12.55 30.99 -2.13
C GLY A 61 13.91 31.43 -1.59
N VAL A 62 14.37 32.65 -1.87
CA VAL A 62 15.67 33.15 -1.41
C VAL A 62 15.50 33.91 -0.11
N THR A 63 16.30 33.57 0.90
CA THR A 63 16.44 34.34 2.14
C THR A 63 17.88 34.76 2.32
N CYS A 64 18.10 36.05 2.59
CA CYS A 64 19.42 36.61 2.82
C CYS A 64 19.65 37.01 4.28
N ASP A 65 20.91 37.08 4.67
CA ASP A 65 21.31 37.69 5.94
C ASP A 65 21.05 39.21 5.93
N ASN A 66 20.63 39.74 7.08
CA ASN A 66 20.21 41.14 7.20
C ASN A 66 21.38 42.15 7.26
N VAL A 67 22.63 41.67 7.30
CA VAL A 67 23.83 42.50 7.44
C VAL A 67 24.67 42.49 6.18
N ASN A 68 25.03 41.31 5.68
CA ASN A 68 25.88 41.17 4.50
C ASN A 68 25.10 40.86 3.21
N PHE A 69 23.79 40.61 3.31
CA PHE A 69 22.91 40.24 2.18
C PHE A 69 23.29 38.93 1.47
N ASN A 70 24.18 38.12 2.04
CA ASN A 70 24.49 36.80 1.50
C ASN A 70 23.27 35.88 1.63
N VAL A 71 23.12 34.95 0.69
CA VAL A 71 22.04 33.96 0.72
C VAL A 71 22.30 32.94 1.84
N VAL A 72 21.36 32.86 2.78
CA VAL A 72 21.42 31.96 3.95
C VAL A 72 20.41 30.83 3.89
N ALA A 73 19.33 30.97 3.12
CA ALA A 73 18.43 29.85 2.85
C ALA A 73 17.87 29.90 1.42
N LEU A 74 17.73 28.70 0.85
CA LEU A 74 17.06 28.48 -0.43
C LEU A 74 15.93 27.47 -0.22
N ASN A 75 14.68 27.90 -0.40
CA ASN A 75 13.50 27.04 -0.33
C ASN A 75 12.72 27.10 -1.65
N LEU A 76 12.85 26.05 -2.45
CA LEU A 76 12.14 25.86 -3.71
C LEU A 76 11.25 24.61 -3.66
N SER A 77 10.76 24.27 -2.48
CA SER A 77 9.93 23.07 -2.26
C SER A 77 8.57 23.15 -2.99
N GLY A 78 8.10 22.01 -3.53
CA GLY A 78 6.75 21.90 -4.09
C GLY A 78 6.51 22.76 -5.33
N LEU A 79 7.56 23.13 -6.06
CA LEU A 79 7.48 24.06 -7.21
C LEU A 79 7.43 23.36 -8.57
N ASN A 80 7.29 22.03 -8.60
CA ASN A 80 7.24 21.23 -9.83
C ASN A 80 8.47 21.45 -10.74
N LEU A 81 9.65 21.66 -10.12
CA LEU A 81 10.90 21.92 -10.83
C LEU A 81 11.52 20.62 -11.32
N GLU A 82 11.95 20.60 -12.58
CA GLU A 82 12.73 19.51 -13.19
C GLU A 82 14.21 19.90 -13.31
N GLY A 83 15.06 18.96 -13.75
CA GLY A 83 16.47 19.22 -14.06
C GLY A 83 17.41 18.64 -13.03
N GLU A 84 18.59 19.25 -12.86
CA GLU A 84 19.63 18.76 -11.95
C GLU A 84 20.06 19.85 -10.96
N ILE A 85 20.58 19.43 -9.80
CA ILE A 85 21.20 20.34 -8.83
C ILE A 85 22.57 20.77 -9.38
N SER A 86 22.69 22.05 -9.78
CA SER A 86 23.94 22.56 -10.33
C SER A 86 25.07 22.56 -9.28
N PRO A 87 26.30 22.14 -9.63
CA PRO A 87 27.50 22.30 -8.81
C PRO A 87 27.76 23.75 -8.35
N ALA A 88 27.21 24.75 -9.06
CA ALA A 88 27.31 26.15 -8.68
C ALA A 88 26.75 26.43 -7.27
N ILE A 89 25.89 25.55 -6.74
CA ILE A 89 25.35 25.66 -5.36
C ILE A 89 26.47 25.80 -4.31
N GLY A 90 27.62 25.16 -4.53
CA GLY A 90 28.78 25.23 -3.63
C GLY A 90 29.38 26.63 -3.50
N SER A 91 29.09 27.55 -4.44
CA SER A 91 29.56 28.95 -4.36
C SER A 91 28.78 29.78 -3.34
N LEU A 92 27.58 29.33 -2.93
CA LEU A 92 26.76 29.97 -1.90
C LEU A 92 27.24 29.55 -0.49
N ASN A 93 28.44 29.99 -0.12
CA ASN A 93 29.16 29.55 1.09
C ASN A 93 28.43 29.88 2.43
N SER A 94 27.50 30.83 2.39
CA SER A 94 26.74 31.30 3.56
C SER A 94 25.43 30.53 3.78
N LEU A 95 25.09 29.59 2.89
CA LEU A 95 23.87 28.79 3.02
C LEU A 95 23.87 27.99 4.31
N VAL A 96 22.78 28.13 5.05
CA VAL A 96 22.46 27.40 6.29
C VAL A 96 21.38 26.36 6.02
N SER A 97 20.47 26.61 5.08
CA SER A 97 19.36 25.71 4.76
C SER A 97 19.13 25.63 3.25
N ILE A 98 19.04 24.41 2.73
CA ILE A 98 18.58 24.10 1.38
C ILE A 98 17.36 23.19 1.51
N ASP A 99 16.24 23.60 0.92
CA ASP A 99 14.98 22.85 0.87
C ASP A 99 14.50 22.82 -0.59
N LEU A 100 14.67 21.66 -1.23
CA LEU A 100 14.30 21.41 -2.63
C LEU A 100 13.29 20.27 -2.75
N LYS A 101 12.60 19.90 -1.66
CA LYS A 101 11.73 18.72 -1.65
C LYS A 101 10.50 18.85 -2.54
N GLU A 102 9.85 17.72 -2.80
CA GLU A 102 8.58 17.66 -3.55
C GLU A 102 8.71 18.31 -4.93
N ASN A 103 9.75 17.92 -5.67
CA ASN A 103 10.01 18.35 -7.04
C ASN A 103 10.32 17.12 -7.93
N HIS A 104 10.74 17.37 -9.16
CA HIS A 104 11.18 16.36 -10.14
C HIS A 104 12.68 16.49 -10.44
N LEU A 105 13.48 16.85 -9.42
CA LEU A 105 14.92 16.98 -9.59
C LEU A 105 15.56 15.60 -9.78
N SER A 106 16.48 15.52 -10.72
CA SER A 106 17.17 14.30 -11.14
C SER A 106 18.69 14.50 -11.09
N GLY A 107 19.46 13.52 -11.57
CA GLY A 107 20.92 13.58 -11.56
C GLY A 107 21.53 13.20 -10.21
N LEU A 108 22.79 13.56 -10.02
CA LEU A 108 23.57 13.26 -8.82
C LEU A 108 23.50 14.41 -7.81
N ILE A 109 23.70 14.10 -6.53
CA ILE A 109 24.04 15.13 -5.54
C ILE A 109 25.47 15.62 -5.85
N PRO A 110 25.69 16.92 -6.15
CA PRO A 110 27.02 17.41 -6.52
C PRO A 110 27.98 17.39 -5.34
N ASP A 111 29.23 17.01 -5.57
CA ASP A 111 30.28 16.97 -4.54
C ASP A 111 30.57 18.37 -3.95
N GLU A 112 30.36 19.41 -4.75
CA GLU A 112 30.51 20.82 -4.39
C GLU A 112 29.54 21.28 -3.29
N ILE A 113 28.51 20.49 -2.95
CA ILE A 113 27.64 20.79 -1.81
C ILE A 113 28.41 20.89 -0.48
N VAL A 114 29.59 20.26 -0.41
CA VAL A 114 30.50 20.33 0.73
C VAL A 114 31.06 21.74 0.96
N ASP A 115 31.09 22.58 -0.09
CA ASP A 115 31.61 23.94 -0.02
C ASP A 115 30.61 24.91 0.63
N CYS A 116 29.34 24.51 0.77
CA CYS A 116 28.35 25.15 1.65
C CYS A 116 28.70 24.90 3.13
N SER A 117 29.81 25.49 3.59
CA SER A 117 30.44 25.22 4.88
C SER A 117 29.59 25.57 6.12
N SER A 118 28.55 26.38 5.94
CA SER A 118 27.60 26.79 6.98
C SER A 118 26.31 25.95 6.98
N LEU A 119 26.17 24.99 6.06
CA LEU A 119 24.93 24.27 5.84
C LEU A 119 24.60 23.37 7.03
N LYS A 120 23.39 23.54 7.55
CA LYS A 120 22.83 22.77 8.67
C LYS A 120 21.70 21.85 8.25
N ASN A 121 20.89 22.30 7.30
CA ASN A 121 19.72 21.57 6.84
C ASN A 121 19.83 21.36 5.33
N LEU A 122 19.75 20.11 4.91
CA LEU A 122 19.64 19.72 3.51
C LEU A 122 18.44 18.79 3.37
N ASP A 123 17.39 19.29 2.73
CA ASP A 123 16.18 18.52 2.41
C ASP A 123 16.05 18.43 0.88
N LEU A 124 16.31 17.23 0.36
CA LEU A 124 16.18 16.88 -1.06
C LEU A 124 15.11 15.79 -1.26
N SER A 125 14.24 15.59 -0.27
CA SER A 125 13.28 14.49 -0.26
C SER A 125 12.23 14.60 -1.37
N PHE A 126 11.57 13.49 -1.73
CA PHE A 126 10.53 13.47 -2.77
C PHE A 126 11.00 14.07 -4.10
N ASN A 127 12.04 13.47 -4.68
CA ASN A 127 12.60 13.83 -5.98
C ASN A 127 12.98 12.55 -6.77
N GLU A 128 13.65 12.71 -7.90
CA GLU A 128 14.13 11.63 -8.78
C GLU A 128 15.67 11.49 -8.75
N ILE A 129 16.33 12.01 -7.72
CA ILE A 129 17.79 12.03 -7.58
C ILE A 129 18.33 10.61 -7.49
N HIS A 130 19.39 10.30 -8.24
CA HIS A 130 19.96 8.96 -8.32
C HIS A 130 21.47 8.95 -8.06
N GLY A 131 22.06 7.76 -8.05
CA GLY A 131 23.48 7.57 -7.78
C GLY A 131 23.80 7.47 -6.29
N ASP A 132 25.10 7.42 -5.98
CA ASP A 132 25.57 7.23 -4.62
C ASP A 132 25.39 8.50 -3.78
N ILE A 133 25.18 8.34 -2.47
CA ILE A 133 25.31 9.44 -1.52
C ILE A 133 26.80 9.87 -1.50
N PRO A 134 27.13 11.13 -1.82
CA PRO A 134 28.53 11.56 -1.87
C PRO A 134 29.24 11.44 -0.52
N PHE A 135 30.41 10.80 -0.49
CA PHE A 135 31.21 10.71 0.74
C PHE A 135 31.64 12.09 1.26
N SER A 136 31.65 13.11 0.39
CA SER A 136 31.96 14.50 0.70
C SER A 136 31.01 15.10 1.75
N ILE A 137 29.74 14.66 1.81
CA ILE A 137 28.76 15.05 2.83
C ILE A 137 29.27 14.77 4.25
N SER A 138 30.09 13.71 4.43
CA SER A 138 30.65 13.37 5.74
C SER A 138 31.59 14.44 6.30
N ARG A 139 32.09 15.36 5.45
CA ARG A 139 33.00 16.45 5.84
C ARG A 139 32.26 17.71 6.27
N MET A 140 30.94 17.77 6.11
CA MET A 140 30.12 18.93 6.44
C MET A 140 29.96 19.05 7.96
N LYS A 141 30.76 19.94 8.57
CA LYS A 141 30.91 20.06 10.02
C LYS A 141 29.72 20.72 10.74
N GLN A 142 28.76 21.25 9.99
CA GLN A 142 27.57 21.90 10.54
C GLN A 142 26.28 21.20 10.16
N LEU A 143 26.32 20.13 9.35
CA LEU A 143 25.11 19.47 8.86
C LEU A 143 24.41 18.71 9.99
N GLU A 144 23.32 19.28 10.48
CA GLU A 144 22.52 18.74 11.57
C GLU A 144 21.40 17.84 11.04
N ASN A 145 20.78 18.21 9.91
CA ASN A 145 19.65 17.51 9.32
C ASN A 145 19.93 17.19 7.84
N LEU A 146 19.89 15.89 7.51
CA LEU A 146 20.01 15.38 6.16
C LEU A 146 18.78 14.53 5.83
N ASP A 147 17.95 15.03 4.93
CA ASP A 147 16.78 14.32 4.42
C ASP A 147 16.92 14.08 2.92
N LEU A 148 17.05 12.81 2.55
CA LEU A 148 17.16 12.33 1.18
C LEU A 148 16.06 11.30 0.86
N ALA A 149 14.99 11.27 1.64
CA ALA A 149 13.93 10.28 1.51
C ALA A 149 13.22 10.35 0.15
N GLN A 150 12.65 9.24 -0.31
CA GLN A 150 11.85 9.15 -1.55
C GLN A 150 12.59 9.69 -2.77
N ASN A 151 13.69 9.03 -3.09
CA ASN A 151 14.54 9.29 -4.26
C ASN A 151 14.96 7.96 -4.91
N ASN A 152 15.83 8.02 -5.91
CA ASN A 152 16.39 6.86 -6.61
C ASN A 152 17.86 6.58 -6.22
N LEU A 153 18.30 7.04 -5.04
CA LEU A 153 19.69 6.88 -4.59
C LEU A 153 20.06 5.40 -4.46
N ASN A 154 21.30 5.06 -4.81
CA ASN A 154 21.80 3.69 -4.78
C ASN A 154 23.17 3.64 -4.10
N GLY A 155 23.85 2.48 -4.19
CA GLY A 155 25.11 2.26 -3.51
C GLY A 155 24.96 2.06 -2.01
N GLU A 156 26.09 2.07 -1.30
CA GLU A 156 26.11 1.90 0.15
C GLU A 156 26.00 3.25 0.87
N ILE A 157 25.48 3.24 2.10
CA ILE A 157 25.58 4.40 2.99
C ILE A 157 27.08 4.64 3.27
N PRO A 158 27.64 5.82 2.92
CA PRO A 158 29.08 6.04 3.00
C PRO A 158 29.60 5.86 4.42
N GLU A 159 30.57 4.97 4.64
CA GLU A 159 31.05 4.66 6.01
C GLU A 159 31.49 5.93 6.77
N LEU A 160 32.09 6.89 6.09
CA LEU A 160 32.55 8.13 6.70
C LEU A 160 31.41 8.99 7.28
N ILE A 161 30.16 8.84 6.82
CA ILE A 161 29.03 9.62 7.33
C ILE A 161 28.87 9.42 8.85
N TYR A 162 29.17 8.22 9.36
CA TYR A 162 29.00 7.90 10.78
C TYR A 162 30.03 8.59 11.70
N TRP A 163 31.00 9.32 11.14
CA TRP A 163 32.00 10.09 11.89
C TRP A 163 31.60 11.56 12.01
N ASN A 164 30.43 11.93 11.50
CA ASN A 164 29.89 13.25 11.68
C ASN A 164 29.47 13.49 13.15
N GLU A 165 30.05 14.49 13.80
CA GLU A 165 29.81 14.78 15.22
C GLU A 165 28.59 15.68 15.47
N VAL A 166 27.94 16.17 14.42
CA VAL A 166 26.86 17.15 14.50
C VAL A 166 25.52 16.65 13.98
N LEU A 167 25.50 15.59 13.17
CA LEU A 167 24.30 15.03 12.57
C LEU A 167 23.32 14.53 13.63
N GLN A 168 22.07 14.97 13.51
CA GLN A 168 20.97 14.75 14.44
C GLN A 168 19.82 13.99 13.78
N TYR A 169 19.56 14.29 12.51
CA TYR A 169 18.49 13.69 11.71
C TYR A 169 19.08 13.14 10.41
N LEU A 170 18.83 11.86 10.15
CA LEU A 170 19.20 11.19 8.91
C LEU A 170 18.02 10.36 8.41
N ASP A 171 17.38 10.84 7.35
CA ASP A 171 16.33 10.12 6.64
C ASP A 171 16.78 9.76 5.22
N LEU A 172 16.76 8.46 4.95
CA LEU A 172 17.14 7.82 3.69
C LEU A 172 16.03 6.87 3.20
N GLU A 173 14.81 7.00 3.74
CA GLU A 173 13.69 6.14 3.43
C GLU A 173 13.36 6.11 1.92
N HIS A 174 12.83 5.00 1.40
CA HIS A 174 12.35 4.84 0.02
C HIS A 174 13.41 5.22 -1.01
N ASN A 175 14.51 4.46 -1.03
CA ASN A 175 15.60 4.57 -2.00
C ASN A 175 16.04 3.15 -2.44
N ASN A 176 17.10 3.06 -3.24
CA ASN A 176 17.70 1.80 -3.72
C ASN A 176 19.03 1.47 -3.01
N LEU A 177 19.21 1.88 -1.75
CA LEU A 177 20.45 1.70 -1.01
C LEU A 177 20.72 0.22 -0.71
N VAL A 178 21.99 -0.17 -0.83
CA VAL A 178 22.48 -1.53 -0.60
C VAL A 178 23.57 -1.55 0.49
N GLY A 179 24.21 -2.69 0.70
CA GLY A 179 25.24 -2.87 1.72
C GLY A 179 24.64 -3.33 3.04
N SER A 180 25.37 -3.11 4.13
CA SER A 180 24.95 -3.52 5.48
C SER A 180 24.95 -2.35 6.44
N LEU A 181 24.15 -2.44 7.50
CA LEU A 181 24.20 -1.50 8.62
C LEU A 181 25.60 -1.52 9.27
N SER A 182 26.29 -0.39 9.26
CA SER A 182 27.64 -0.29 9.83
C SER A 182 27.61 -0.35 11.36
N PRO A 183 28.48 -1.14 12.01
CA PRO A 183 28.69 -1.07 13.46
C PRO A 183 29.11 0.33 13.93
N ASN A 184 29.69 1.15 13.06
CA ASN A 184 30.12 2.48 13.44
C ASN A 184 28.98 3.50 13.52
N MET A 185 27.72 3.16 13.16
CA MET A 185 26.60 4.09 13.21
C MET A 185 26.40 4.76 14.58
N CYS A 186 26.71 4.05 15.66
CA CYS A 186 26.58 4.58 17.03
C CYS A 186 27.68 5.59 17.41
N ARG A 187 28.58 5.94 16.49
CA ARG A 187 29.47 7.10 16.64
C ARG A 187 28.76 8.42 16.38
N LEU A 188 27.60 8.41 15.71
CA LEU A 188 26.73 9.57 15.54
C LEU A 188 26.05 9.91 16.86
N THR A 189 26.82 10.45 17.79
CA THR A 189 26.36 10.64 19.19
C THR A 189 25.22 11.64 19.34
N LYS A 190 24.87 12.43 18.33
CA LYS A 190 23.71 13.34 18.39
C LYS A 190 22.50 12.84 17.62
N LEU A 191 22.63 11.73 16.89
CA LEU A 191 21.58 11.21 16.04
C LEU A 191 20.41 10.73 16.89
N TRP A 192 19.26 11.36 16.71
CA TRP A 192 18.01 11.00 17.38
C TRP A 192 17.01 10.36 16.42
N TYR A 193 17.14 10.63 15.12
CA TYR A 193 16.29 10.07 14.07
C TYR A 193 17.14 9.36 13.01
N PHE A 194 16.92 8.06 12.85
CA PHE A 194 17.52 7.26 11.79
C PHE A 194 16.47 6.42 11.08
N ASN A 195 16.23 6.75 9.81
CA ASN A 195 15.24 6.06 8.98
C ASN A 195 15.90 5.62 7.67
N VAL A 196 15.86 4.31 7.42
CA VAL A 196 16.33 3.66 6.18
C VAL A 196 15.25 2.74 5.62
N GLN A 197 13.99 3.01 5.96
CA GLN A 197 12.85 2.20 5.54
C GLN A 197 12.82 2.04 4.01
N ASN A 198 12.35 0.89 3.52
CA ASN A 198 12.13 0.63 2.09
C ASN A 198 13.38 0.86 1.24
N ASN A 199 14.41 0.07 1.52
CA ASN A 199 15.68 0.02 0.79
C ASN A 199 16.06 -1.46 0.55
N SER A 200 17.27 -1.72 0.05
CA SER A 200 17.81 -3.06 -0.19
C SER A 200 18.95 -3.43 0.77
N LEU A 201 18.93 -2.92 2.01
CA LEU A 201 19.98 -3.20 3.00
C LEU A 201 19.97 -4.68 3.42
N THR A 202 21.16 -5.25 3.55
CA THR A 202 21.40 -6.66 3.85
C THR A 202 22.25 -6.83 5.12
N GLY A 203 22.63 -8.07 5.45
CA GLY A 203 23.45 -8.37 6.63
C GLY A 203 22.62 -8.39 7.92
N SER A 204 23.29 -8.37 9.07
CA SER A 204 22.65 -8.40 10.38
C SER A 204 22.63 -7.03 11.04
N ILE A 205 21.71 -6.85 12.00
CA ILE A 205 21.74 -5.67 12.89
C ILE A 205 23.03 -5.74 13.74
N PRO A 206 23.84 -4.67 13.81
CA PRO A 206 25.11 -4.70 14.54
C PRO A 206 24.94 -4.99 16.04
N GLU A 207 25.80 -5.87 16.56
CA GLU A 207 25.87 -6.24 17.99
C GLU A 207 26.23 -5.08 18.94
N ASN A 208 26.52 -3.88 18.43
CA ASN A 208 26.77 -2.68 19.22
C ASN A 208 25.69 -1.60 19.04
N ILE A 209 24.54 -1.93 18.43
CA ILE A 209 23.41 -1.02 18.23
C ILE A 209 22.95 -0.35 19.54
N GLY A 210 23.05 -1.05 20.68
CA GLY A 210 22.74 -0.52 22.01
C GLY A 210 23.58 0.69 22.43
N ASN A 211 24.69 0.99 21.74
CA ASN A 211 25.52 2.17 22.01
C ASN A 211 24.93 3.46 21.39
N CYS A 212 23.92 3.36 20.53
CA CYS A 212 23.26 4.49 19.89
C CYS A 212 22.27 5.18 20.85
N THR A 213 22.74 5.64 22.01
CA THR A 213 21.89 5.97 23.17
C THR A 213 21.01 7.21 23.00
N ASN A 214 21.27 8.06 21.99
CA ASN A 214 20.47 9.25 21.71
C ASN A 214 19.34 9.02 20.69
N LEU A 215 19.27 7.82 20.09
CA LEU A 215 18.18 7.47 19.18
C LEU A 215 16.83 7.51 19.89
N GLN A 216 15.88 8.19 19.27
CA GLN A 216 14.47 8.23 19.63
C GLN A 216 13.63 7.48 18.58
N VAL A 217 14.04 7.54 17.30
CA VAL A 217 13.42 6.81 16.19
C VAL A 217 14.48 5.98 15.49
N LEU A 218 14.23 4.68 15.40
CA LEU A 218 15.00 3.73 14.62
C LEU A 218 14.04 2.95 13.71
N ASN A 219 14.05 3.30 12.42
CA ASN A 219 13.23 2.62 11.42
C ASN A 219 14.12 1.91 10.38
N LEU A 220 14.07 0.58 10.39
CA LEU A 220 14.83 -0.32 9.54
C LEU A 220 13.92 -1.14 8.60
N SER A 221 12.65 -0.76 8.50
CA SER A 221 11.60 -1.58 7.90
C SER A 221 11.75 -1.76 6.39
N PHE A 222 11.15 -2.82 5.85
CA PHE A 222 11.15 -3.15 4.42
C PHE A 222 12.55 -3.14 3.81
N ASN A 223 13.42 -3.98 4.37
CA ASN A 223 14.78 -4.22 3.88
C ASN A 223 15.02 -5.74 3.76
N GLN A 224 16.27 -6.15 3.56
CA GLN A 224 16.69 -7.54 3.46
C GLN A 224 17.57 -7.97 4.65
N LEU A 225 17.37 -7.35 5.82
CA LEU A 225 18.16 -7.63 7.03
C LEU A 225 17.88 -9.05 7.55
N THR A 226 18.92 -9.73 8.01
CA THR A 226 18.94 -11.13 8.43
C THR A 226 19.54 -11.28 9.83
N GLY A 227 19.62 -12.51 10.34
CA GLY A 227 20.21 -12.78 11.66
C GLY A 227 19.21 -12.59 12.80
N GLU A 228 19.71 -12.56 14.04
CA GLU A 228 18.89 -12.34 15.23
C GLU A 228 18.85 -10.84 15.59
N ILE A 229 17.82 -10.43 16.33
CA ILE A 229 17.82 -9.12 16.98
C ILE A 229 18.80 -9.18 18.16
N PRO A 230 19.85 -8.34 18.21
CA PRO A 230 20.89 -8.46 19.22
C PRO A 230 20.37 -8.06 20.62
N ASN A 231 20.82 -8.76 21.66
CA ASN A 231 20.35 -8.54 23.03
C ASN A 231 20.68 -7.14 23.59
N ASN A 232 21.65 -6.44 23.02
CA ASN A 232 21.98 -5.09 23.46
C ASN A 232 21.02 -4.03 22.91
N ILE A 233 20.08 -4.37 22.02
CA ILE A 233 19.03 -3.45 21.55
C ILE A 233 18.25 -2.82 22.72
N GLY A 234 18.13 -3.53 23.84
CA GLY A 234 17.45 -3.06 25.04
C GLY A 234 18.12 -1.90 25.77
N PHE A 235 19.34 -1.50 25.37
CA PHE A 235 19.99 -0.28 25.89
C PHE A 235 19.55 1.00 25.16
N LEU A 236 18.85 0.88 24.03
CA LEU A 236 18.29 2.02 23.32
C LEU A 236 17.16 2.67 24.14
N GLN A 237 17.03 4.00 23.98
CA GLN A 237 15.95 4.79 24.58
C GLN A 237 14.99 5.32 23.49
N VAL A 238 14.69 4.46 22.52
CA VAL A 238 13.82 4.79 21.40
C VAL A 238 12.34 4.80 21.78
N ALA A 239 11.60 5.76 21.24
CA ALA A 239 10.15 5.78 21.23
C ALA A 239 9.58 4.93 20.09
N THR A 240 10.24 4.91 18.93
CA THR A 240 9.84 4.08 17.79
C THR A 240 10.98 3.13 17.42
N LEU A 241 10.68 1.82 17.49
CA LEU A 241 11.54 0.75 16.99
C LEU A 241 10.77 -0.05 15.95
N SER A 242 11.13 0.13 14.69
CA SER A 242 10.48 -0.56 13.57
C SER A 242 11.52 -1.34 12.76
N MET A 243 11.26 -2.64 12.60
CA MET A 243 12.08 -3.58 11.81
C MET A 243 11.19 -4.46 10.92
N GLN A 244 10.00 -3.97 10.59
CA GLN A 244 8.98 -4.67 9.83
C GLN A 244 9.52 -5.15 8.48
N GLY A 245 9.01 -6.26 7.95
CA GLY A 245 9.23 -6.62 6.54
C GLY A 245 10.70 -6.91 6.23
N ASN A 246 11.37 -7.67 7.08
CA ASN A 246 12.76 -8.10 6.92
C ASN A 246 12.85 -9.64 6.99
N LYS A 247 14.08 -10.17 7.04
CA LYS A 247 14.39 -11.60 7.19
C LYS A 247 14.97 -11.90 8.58
N LEU A 248 14.59 -11.13 9.61
CA LEU A 248 15.07 -11.34 10.98
C LEU A 248 14.52 -12.65 11.54
N SER A 249 15.34 -13.33 12.33
CA SER A 249 15.09 -14.68 12.85
C SER A 249 15.46 -14.78 14.33
N GLY A 250 15.38 -15.98 14.91
CA GLY A 250 15.63 -16.17 16.34
C GLY A 250 14.43 -15.74 17.19
N ASN A 251 14.66 -15.48 18.48
CA ASN A 251 13.62 -15.09 19.42
C ASN A 251 13.54 -13.56 19.54
N ILE A 252 12.38 -13.04 19.97
CA ILE A 252 12.29 -11.66 20.44
C ILE A 252 13.11 -11.52 21.74
N PRO A 253 14.14 -10.65 21.79
CA PRO A 253 14.98 -10.50 22.98
C PRO A 253 14.17 -9.99 24.19
N LEU A 254 14.31 -10.68 25.34
CA LEU A 254 13.61 -10.31 26.59
C LEU A 254 13.91 -8.87 27.03
N VAL A 255 15.11 -8.38 26.69
CA VAL A 255 15.57 -7.02 27.01
C VAL A 255 14.71 -5.92 26.39
N ILE A 256 13.96 -6.20 25.32
CA ILE A 256 13.04 -5.23 24.72
C ILE A 256 11.98 -4.81 25.75
N GLY A 257 11.51 -5.73 26.60
CA GLY A 257 10.56 -5.41 27.67
C GLY A 257 11.11 -4.48 28.77
N LEU A 258 12.37 -4.06 28.68
CA LEU A 258 12.99 -3.08 29.57
C LEU A 258 13.06 -1.67 28.96
N MET A 259 12.68 -1.49 27.69
CA MET A 259 12.77 -0.23 26.96
C MET A 259 11.61 0.71 27.31
N GLN A 260 11.72 1.40 28.45
CA GLN A 260 10.63 2.19 29.04
C GLN A 260 10.20 3.44 28.24
N ALA A 261 10.93 3.82 27.20
CA ALA A 261 10.54 4.93 26.31
C ALA A 261 9.67 4.47 25.12
N LEU A 262 9.52 3.15 24.92
CA LEU A 262 8.97 2.58 23.69
C LEU A 262 7.46 2.80 23.59
N ASP A 263 7.07 3.54 22.56
CA ASP A 263 5.70 3.82 22.16
C ASP A 263 5.25 2.86 21.04
N ILE A 264 6.10 2.70 20.02
CA ILE A 264 5.83 1.85 18.86
C ILE A 264 6.89 0.76 18.78
N LEU A 265 6.44 -0.50 18.85
CA LEU A 265 7.24 -1.68 18.55
C LEU A 265 6.65 -2.40 17.35
N ASP A 266 7.36 -2.37 16.22
CA ASP A 266 6.98 -3.11 15.02
C ASP A 266 8.06 -4.11 14.62
N LEU A 267 7.73 -5.39 14.81
CA LEU A 267 8.56 -6.54 14.41
C LEU A 267 7.82 -7.42 13.39
N SER A 268 6.75 -6.91 12.78
CA SER A 268 5.87 -7.69 11.90
C SER A 268 6.55 -8.12 10.61
N TYR A 269 6.01 -9.14 9.94
CA TYR A 269 6.50 -9.65 8.65
C TYR A 269 8.00 -9.99 8.66
N ASN A 270 8.38 -10.88 9.58
CA ASN A 270 9.75 -11.39 9.72
C ASN A 270 9.72 -12.93 9.88
N MET A 271 10.84 -13.55 10.24
CA MET A 271 10.95 -14.97 10.56
C MET A 271 11.19 -15.21 12.06
N LEU A 272 10.74 -14.29 12.93
CA LEU A 272 10.91 -14.42 14.38
C LEU A 272 10.15 -15.64 14.90
N SER A 273 10.74 -16.31 15.88
CA SER A 273 10.28 -17.58 16.42
C SER A 273 10.32 -17.56 17.95
N GLY A 274 9.99 -18.70 18.57
CA GLY A 274 9.89 -18.78 20.02
C GLY A 274 8.63 -18.09 20.58
N PRO A 275 8.48 -18.04 21.91
CA PRO A 275 7.33 -17.42 22.55
C PRO A 275 7.40 -15.90 22.53
N ILE A 276 6.25 -15.22 22.56
CA ILE A 276 6.17 -13.80 22.90
C ILE A 276 6.66 -13.64 24.35
N PRO A 277 7.70 -12.82 24.63
CA PRO A 277 8.19 -12.64 25.98
C PRO A 277 7.15 -11.99 26.90
N PRO A 278 6.79 -12.61 28.05
CA PRO A 278 5.87 -12.00 29.02
C PRO A 278 6.32 -10.63 29.53
N ILE A 279 7.64 -10.41 29.59
CA ILE A 279 8.24 -9.14 30.01
C ILE A 279 7.89 -7.96 29.10
N LEU A 280 7.40 -8.20 27.87
CA LEU A 280 6.85 -7.12 27.04
C LEU A 280 5.70 -6.40 27.72
N GLY A 281 4.97 -7.06 28.64
CA GLY A 281 3.93 -6.44 29.46
C GLY A 281 4.41 -5.31 30.40
N ASN A 282 5.73 -5.08 30.50
CA ASN A 282 6.30 -3.95 31.26
C ASN A 282 6.44 -2.66 30.43
N LEU A 283 6.07 -2.68 29.16
CA LEU A 283 6.18 -1.53 28.26
C LEU A 283 4.97 -0.60 28.37
N ILE A 284 4.76 -0.05 29.57
CA ILE A 284 3.52 0.66 29.93
C ILE A 284 3.20 1.91 29.09
N TYR A 285 4.14 2.42 28.29
CA TYR A 285 3.93 3.55 27.37
C TYR A 285 3.63 3.13 25.93
N THR A 286 3.71 1.84 25.60
CA THR A 286 3.51 1.35 24.23
C THR A 286 2.05 1.52 23.79
N GLU A 287 1.82 2.30 22.74
CA GLU A 287 0.52 2.43 22.09
C GLU A 287 0.34 1.40 20.96
N LYS A 288 1.42 0.93 20.36
CA LYS A 288 1.37 0.05 19.18
C LYS A 288 2.33 -1.14 19.30
N LEU A 289 1.78 -2.35 19.27
CA LEU A 289 2.54 -3.60 19.28
C LEU A 289 2.17 -4.46 18.07
N TYR A 290 3.07 -4.50 17.10
CA TYR A 290 2.92 -5.27 15.86
C TYR A 290 3.90 -6.45 15.83
N LEU A 291 3.37 -7.67 15.96
CA LEU A 291 4.14 -8.93 15.91
C LEU A 291 3.59 -9.90 14.84
N ASN A 292 2.62 -9.46 14.04
CA ASN A 292 1.95 -10.28 13.03
C ASN A 292 2.89 -10.73 11.90
N GLY A 293 2.56 -11.82 11.20
CA GLY A 293 3.34 -12.33 10.08
C GLY A 293 4.72 -12.85 10.49
N ASN A 294 4.79 -13.64 11.56
CA ASN A 294 6.01 -14.26 12.07
C ASN A 294 5.80 -15.77 12.29
N ARG A 295 6.74 -16.43 12.98
CA ARG A 295 6.67 -17.85 13.36
C ARG A 295 6.60 -18.02 14.89
N LEU A 296 5.97 -17.06 15.58
CA LEU A 296 5.86 -17.06 17.03
C LEU A 296 4.97 -18.22 17.50
N ILE A 297 5.37 -18.87 18.58
CA ILE A 297 4.70 -20.06 19.13
C ILE A 297 4.23 -19.80 20.57
N SER A 298 3.67 -20.84 21.21
CA SER A 298 3.18 -20.79 22.60
C SER A 298 1.98 -19.86 22.77
N SER A 299 1.61 -19.56 24.02
CA SER A 299 0.44 -18.75 24.34
C SER A 299 0.71 -17.25 24.28
N ILE A 300 -0.34 -16.48 23.99
CA ILE A 300 -0.34 -15.03 24.22
C ILE A 300 -0.13 -14.79 25.73
N PRO A 301 0.92 -14.04 26.16
CA PRO A 301 1.16 -13.80 27.57
C PRO A 301 0.05 -12.92 28.19
N PRO A 302 -0.57 -13.33 29.32
CA PRO A 302 -1.52 -12.49 30.06
C PRO A 302 -0.95 -11.13 30.49
N GLU A 303 0.37 -11.04 30.66
CA GLU A 303 1.09 -9.81 31.01
C GLU A 303 0.93 -8.70 29.97
N LEU A 304 0.62 -9.02 28.71
CA LEU A 304 0.28 -8.00 27.70
C LEU A 304 -0.96 -7.18 28.11
N GLY A 305 -1.84 -7.72 28.97
CA GLY A 305 -2.94 -6.98 29.57
C GLY A 305 -2.52 -5.86 30.54
N ASN A 306 -1.23 -5.69 30.82
CA ASN A 306 -0.71 -4.57 31.61
C ASN A 306 -0.35 -3.33 30.76
N LEU A 307 -0.41 -3.42 29.43
CA LEU A 307 -0.07 -2.34 28.50
C LEU A 307 -1.23 -1.34 28.38
N THR A 308 -1.61 -0.67 29.46
CA THR A 308 -2.89 0.06 29.52
C THR A 308 -3.06 1.20 28.51
N ASN A 309 -1.98 1.71 27.91
CA ASN A 309 -2.03 2.72 26.82
C ASN A 309 -2.09 2.10 25.41
N LEU A 310 -2.16 0.77 25.29
CA LEU A 310 -2.10 0.08 24.02
C LEU A 310 -3.37 0.30 23.21
N HIS A 311 -3.23 0.82 22.00
CA HIS A 311 -4.30 1.04 21.03
C HIS A 311 -4.33 -0.08 19.97
N TYR A 312 -3.18 -0.63 19.59
CA TYR A 312 -3.09 -1.66 18.54
C TYR A 312 -2.31 -2.87 19.03
N LEU A 313 -2.97 -4.03 19.02
CA LEU A 313 -2.35 -5.32 19.27
C LEU A 313 -2.57 -6.25 18.07
N GLU A 314 -1.55 -6.36 17.22
CA GLU A 314 -1.60 -7.18 16.02
C GLU A 314 -0.66 -8.39 16.16
N LEU A 315 -1.25 -9.57 16.32
CA LEU A 315 -0.58 -10.86 16.53
C LEU A 315 -0.95 -11.89 15.44
N SER A 316 -1.61 -11.45 14.36
CA SER A 316 -2.11 -12.35 13.33
C SER A 316 -1.00 -13.12 12.61
N ASP A 317 -1.35 -14.19 11.91
CA ASP A 317 -0.45 -14.91 11.01
C ASP A 317 0.82 -15.40 11.73
N ASN A 318 0.60 -16.18 12.78
CA ASN A 318 1.65 -16.78 13.61
C ASN A 318 1.27 -18.25 13.93
N HIS A 319 1.98 -18.87 14.87
CA HIS A 319 1.71 -20.22 15.35
C HIS A 319 1.33 -20.22 16.85
N LEU A 320 0.73 -19.13 17.33
CA LEU A 320 0.29 -18.99 18.73
C LEU A 320 -0.79 -20.01 19.07
N SER A 321 -0.82 -20.48 20.30
CA SER A 321 -1.66 -21.58 20.79
C SER A 321 -2.22 -21.28 22.18
N GLY A 322 -3.02 -22.17 22.75
CA GLY A 322 -3.69 -21.89 24.02
C GLY A 322 -4.80 -20.84 23.85
N HIS A 323 -5.13 -20.12 24.92
CA HIS A 323 -6.33 -19.30 24.98
C HIS A 323 -6.03 -17.82 24.74
N ILE A 324 -7.03 -17.06 24.28
CA ILE A 324 -6.99 -15.60 24.35
C ILE A 324 -7.07 -15.20 25.83
N PRO A 325 -6.09 -14.47 26.40
CA PRO A 325 -6.09 -14.14 27.82
C PRO A 325 -7.21 -13.16 28.18
N PRO A 326 -8.03 -13.43 29.23
CA PRO A 326 -9.04 -12.48 29.69
C PRO A 326 -8.43 -11.16 30.21
N GLU A 327 -7.16 -11.16 30.58
CA GLU A 327 -6.41 -9.97 31.01
C GLU A 327 -6.33 -8.90 29.92
N LEU A 328 -6.46 -9.26 28.63
CA LEU A 328 -6.54 -8.29 27.54
C LEU A 328 -7.76 -7.35 27.67
N GLY A 329 -8.79 -7.76 28.40
CA GLY A 329 -9.93 -6.91 28.74
C GLY A 329 -9.59 -5.70 29.63
N LYS A 330 -8.37 -5.62 30.19
CA LYS A 330 -7.89 -4.45 30.94
C LYS A 330 -7.46 -3.30 30.03
N LEU A 331 -7.26 -3.55 28.74
CA LEU A 331 -6.77 -2.58 27.77
C LEU A 331 -7.91 -1.69 27.30
N THR A 332 -8.33 -0.73 28.13
CA THR A 332 -9.52 0.10 27.87
C THR A 332 -9.38 1.04 26.68
N ASP A 333 -8.14 1.40 26.32
CA ASP A 333 -7.82 2.25 25.16
C ASP A 333 -7.57 1.45 23.87
N LEU A 334 -7.71 0.12 23.93
CA LEU A 334 -7.50 -0.76 22.78
C LEU A 334 -8.51 -0.44 21.68
N PHE A 335 -7.99 -0.12 20.51
CA PHE A 335 -8.74 0.23 19.30
C PHE A 335 -8.82 -0.95 18.33
N SER A 336 -7.72 -1.69 18.16
CA SER A 336 -7.66 -2.89 17.30
C SER A 336 -7.05 -4.07 18.06
N LEU A 337 -7.77 -5.20 18.05
CA LEU A 337 -7.28 -6.50 18.49
C LEU A 337 -7.36 -7.49 17.33
N ASN A 338 -6.20 -7.93 16.87
CA ASN A 338 -6.11 -8.92 15.79
C ASN A 338 -5.22 -10.09 16.19
N VAL A 339 -5.85 -11.26 16.33
CA VAL A 339 -5.18 -12.53 16.66
C VAL A 339 -5.51 -13.61 15.62
N ALA A 340 -5.89 -13.18 14.41
CA ALA A 340 -6.31 -14.06 13.34
C ALA A 340 -5.21 -15.03 12.87
N ASN A 341 -5.58 -16.10 12.19
CA ASN A 341 -4.68 -17.10 11.58
C ASN A 341 -3.61 -17.61 12.56
N ASN A 342 -4.07 -18.20 13.66
CA ASN A 342 -3.24 -18.82 14.68
C ASN A 342 -3.81 -20.21 15.06
N ASN A 343 -3.27 -20.83 16.10
CA ASN A 343 -3.76 -22.09 16.67
C ASN A 343 -4.48 -21.89 18.02
N LEU A 344 -5.11 -20.73 18.24
CA LEU A 344 -5.78 -20.41 19.50
C LEU A 344 -7.02 -21.27 19.72
N GLU A 345 -7.26 -21.66 20.97
CA GLU A 345 -8.34 -22.54 21.42
C GLU A 345 -9.13 -21.93 22.59
N GLY A 346 -10.21 -22.62 22.97
CA GLY A 346 -11.11 -22.16 24.03
C GLY A 346 -12.05 -21.04 23.59
N PRO A 347 -12.84 -20.49 24.53
CA PRO A 347 -13.82 -19.47 24.21
C PRO A 347 -13.18 -18.09 24.01
N ILE A 348 -13.88 -17.24 23.25
CA ILE A 348 -13.59 -15.80 23.22
C ILE A 348 -13.96 -15.23 24.60
N PRO A 349 -13.03 -14.61 25.35
CA PRO A 349 -13.32 -14.12 26.70
C PRO A 349 -14.31 -12.95 26.70
N ASP A 350 -15.34 -13.02 27.56
CA ASP A 350 -16.28 -11.92 27.77
C ASP A 350 -15.58 -10.63 28.23
N ASN A 351 -14.43 -10.75 28.92
CA ASN A 351 -13.64 -9.61 29.39
C ASN A 351 -13.21 -8.65 28.28
N ILE A 352 -13.10 -9.10 27.02
CA ILE A 352 -12.80 -8.22 25.87
C ILE A 352 -13.87 -7.12 25.73
N SER A 353 -15.10 -7.36 26.21
CA SER A 353 -16.17 -6.36 26.19
C SER A 353 -15.90 -5.14 27.09
N SER A 354 -14.87 -5.18 27.94
CA SER A 354 -14.39 -4.04 28.75
C SER A 354 -13.50 -3.07 27.97
N CYS A 355 -13.02 -3.44 26.78
CA CYS A 355 -12.29 -2.55 25.87
C CYS A 355 -13.27 -1.62 25.14
N GLU A 356 -13.85 -0.63 25.83
CA GLU A 356 -14.95 0.19 25.29
C GLU A 356 -14.59 0.97 24.01
N ASN A 357 -13.30 1.22 23.76
CA ASN A 357 -12.79 1.86 22.55
C ASN A 357 -12.53 0.90 21.38
N LEU A 358 -12.78 -0.40 21.55
CA LEU A 358 -12.46 -1.42 20.55
C LEU A 358 -13.31 -1.24 19.29
N ASN A 359 -12.64 -0.85 18.22
CA ASN A 359 -13.23 -0.63 16.91
C ASN A 359 -13.16 -1.88 16.01
N ARG A 360 -12.05 -2.62 16.10
CA ARG A 360 -11.78 -3.80 15.28
C ARG A 360 -11.46 -5.01 16.17
N LEU A 361 -12.24 -6.07 16.03
CA LEU A 361 -11.93 -7.38 16.60
C LEU A 361 -11.83 -8.42 15.49
N ASP A 362 -10.63 -8.97 15.31
CA ASP A 362 -10.36 -10.03 14.35
C ASP A 362 -9.73 -11.25 15.03
N VAL A 363 -10.46 -12.36 15.03
CA VAL A 363 -10.03 -13.65 15.62
C VAL A 363 -10.15 -14.79 14.59
N HIS A 364 -10.25 -14.44 13.31
CA HIS A 364 -10.57 -15.41 12.26
C HIS A 364 -9.50 -16.51 12.12
N GLY A 365 -9.86 -17.68 11.60
CA GLY A 365 -8.88 -18.72 11.28
C GLY A 365 -8.14 -19.29 12.50
N ASN A 366 -8.88 -19.60 13.56
CA ASN A 366 -8.35 -20.23 14.79
C ASN A 366 -9.14 -21.52 15.11
N LYS A 367 -8.98 -22.07 16.32
CA LYS A 367 -9.71 -23.24 16.83
C LYS A 367 -10.62 -22.84 18.02
N LEU A 368 -11.09 -21.60 18.04
CA LEU A 368 -11.90 -21.06 19.14
C LEU A 368 -13.25 -21.77 19.20
N ASN A 369 -13.75 -22.01 20.41
CA ASN A 369 -14.99 -22.72 20.66
C ASN A 369 -15.93 -21.90 21.56
N GLY A 370 -17.00 -22.51 22.09
CA GLY A 370 -17.99 -21.78 22.88
C GLY A 370 -18.93 -20.96 21.99
N THR A 371 -19.45 -19.85 22.50
CA THR A 371 -20.42 -19.00 21.80
C THR A 371 -19.82 -17.63 21.50
N VAL A 372 -20.39 -16.91 20.54
CA VAL A 372 -20.11 -15.47 20.39
C VAL A 372 -20.57 -14.75 21.68
N PRO A 373 -19.68 -13.99 22.36
CA PRO A 373 -20.02 -13.30 23.62
C PRO A 373 -21.23 -12.38 23.51
N LEU A 374 -22.22 -12.57 24.40
CA LEU A 374 -23.37 -11.67 24.50
C LEU A 374 -22.91 -10.26 24.91
N ALA A 375 -21.85 -10.18 25.72
CA ALA A 375 -21.32 -8.94 26.28
C ALA A 375 -20.80 -7.96 25.22
N PHE A 376 -20.56 -8.38 23.98
CA PHE A 376 -20.09 -7.50 22.90
C PHE A 376 -21.04 -6.34 22.58
N HIS A 377 -22.30 -6.36 23.04
CA HIS A 377 -23.19 -5.20 22.95
C HIS A 377 -22.64 -3.93 23.65
N THR A 378 -21.65 -4.05 24.54
CA THR A 378 -21.02 -2.90 25.20
C THR A 378 -20.05 -2.17 24.28
N LEU A 379 -19.53 -2.83 23.24
CA LEU A 379 -18.51 -2.32 22.31
C LEU A 379 -19.13 -1.42 21.24
N LYS A 380 -19.72 -0.30 21.66
CA LYS A 380 -20.49 0.59 20.77
C LYS A 380 -19.67 1.26 19.66
N THR A 381 -18.35 1.29 19.81
CA THR A 381 -17.39 1.84 18.83
C THR A 381 -17.00 0.84 17.75
N MET A 382 -17.35 -0.44 17.91
CA MET A 382 -16.95 -1.51 16.99
C MET A 382 -17.62 -1.36 15.62
N THR A 383 -16.78 -1.38 14.58
CA THR A 383 -17.19 -1.35 13.16
C THR A 383 -16.88 -2.67 12.46
N TYR A 384 -15.90 -3.43 12.95
CA TYR A 384 -15.46 -4.67 12.32
C TYR A 384 -15.40 -5.81 13.34
N LEU A 385 -16.21 -6.86 13.10
CA LEU A 385 -16.17 -8.10 13.85
C LEU A 385 -16.00 -9.28 12.90
N ASN A 386 -14.85 -9.96 12.99
CA ASN A 386 -14.58 -11.19 12.26
C ASN A 386 -14.20 -12.31 13.23
N VAL A 387 -15.10 -13.30 13.34
CA VAL A 387 -14.91 -14.52 14.13
C VAL A 387 -14.97 -15.78 13.26
N SER A 388 -14.81 -15.60 11.94
CA SER A 388 -14.99 -16.66 10.96
C SER A 388 -13.93 -17.75 11.04
N SER A 389 -14.21 -18.91 10.45
CA SER A 389 -13.26 -20.04 10.38
C SER A 389 -12.74 -20.46 11.75
N ASN A 390 -13.66 -20.79 12.64
CA ASN A 390 -13.45 -21.27 14.00
C ASN A 390 -14.41 -22.44 14.31
N ASN A 391 -14.47 -22.87 15.56
CA ASN A 391 -15.33 -23.95 16.04
C ASN A 391 -16.46 -23.40 16.94
N LEU A 392 -16.91 -22.15 16.72
CA LEU A 392 -17.95 -21.51 17.51
C LEU A 392 -19.29 -22.19 17.30
N GLN A 393 -20.07 -22.32 18.37
CA GLN A 393 -21.37 -23.00 18.39
C GLN A 393 -22.42 -22.10 19.05
N GLY A 394 -23.64 -22.64 19.25
CA GLY A 394 -24.75 -21.90 19.85
C GLY A 394 -25.56 -21.16 18.80
N TYR A 395 -26.15 -20.02 19.19
CA TYR A 395 -26.97 -19.16 18.34
C TYR A 395 -26.26 -17.83 18.08
N ILE A 396 -26.67 -17.11 17.04
CA ILE A 396 -26.24 -15.72 16.83
C ILE A 396 -26.92 -14.85 17.89
N PRO A 397 -26.18 -14.15 18.76
CA PRO A 397 -26.76 -13.29 19.80
C PRO A 397 -27.61 -12.17 19.21
N ILE A 398 -28.79 -11.92 19.80
CA ILE A 398 -29.61 -10.75 19.45
C ILE A 398 -28.90 -9.46 19.81
N GLU A 399 -28.07 -9.50 20.85
CA GLU A 399 -27.23 -8.42 21.36
C GLU A 399 -26.30 -7.80 20.31
N LEU A 400 -25.88 -8.55 19.28
CA LEU A 400 -25.07 -8.03 18.19
C LEU A 400 -25.79 -6.91 17.41
N SER A 401 -27.12 -6.92 17.36
CA SER A 401 -27.87 -5.84 16.70
C SER A 401 -27.83 -4.50 17.46
N LEU A 402 -27.35 -4.50 18.71
CA LEU A 402 -27.18 -3.28 19.50
C LEU A 402 -25.87 -2.55 19.16
N ILE A 403 -24.98 -3.18 18.39
CA ILE A 403 -23.71 -2.63 17.94
C ILE A 403 -23.94 -1.86 16.63
N GLY A 404 -24.66 -0.75 16.73
CA GLY A 404 -25.21 -0.03 15.57
C GLY A 404 -24.19 0.52 14.56
N ASN A 405 -22.90 0.56 14.91
CA ASN A 405 -21.81 1.06 14.07
C ASN A 405 -21.12 -0.04 13.25
N LEU A 406 -21.58 -1.30 13.30
CA LEU A 406 -20.98 -2.37 12.52
C LEU A 406 -21.09 -2.12 11.01
N ASP A 407 -19.93 -2.12 10.35
CA ASP A 407 -19.75 -2.12 8.90
C ASP A 407 -19.56 -3.56 8.38
N THR A 408 -18.83 -4.39 9.13
CA THR A 408 -18.53 -5.78 8.75
C THR A 408 -18.86 -6.74 9.89
N LEU A 409 -19.68 -7.74 9.59
CA LEU A 409 -19.97 -8.87 10.47
C LEU A 409 -19.71 -10.18 9.73
N ASP A 410 -18.60 -10.84 10.03
CA ASP A 410 -18.28 -12.17 9.52
C ASP A 410 -18.22 -13.21 10.64
N ILE A 411 -19.19 -14.12 10.61
CA ILE A 411 -19.32 -15.26 11.54
C ILE A 411 -19.27 -16.59 10.76
N SER A 412 -18.82 -16.56 9.51
CA SER A 412 -18.88 -17.69 8.59
C SER A 412 -17.96 -18.84 8.99
N ASN A 413 -18.20 -20.02 8.43
CA ASN A 413 -17.36 -21.20 8.63
C ASN A 413 -17.16 -21.55 10.11
N ASN A 414 -18.28 -21.79 10.80
CA ASN A 414 -18.37 -22.17 12.20
C ASN A 414 -19.44 -23.27 12.39
N ASN A 415 -19.75 -23.64 13.63
CA ASN A 415 -20.79 -24.61 14.00
C ASN A 415 -22.05 -23.93 14.57
N ILE A 416 -22.36 -22.70 14.17
CA ILE A 416 -23.48 -21.93 14.70
C ILE A 416 -24.80 -22.46 14.17
N SER A 417 -25.80 -22.53 15.04
CA SER A 417 -27.10 -23.15 14.82
C SER A 417 -28.25 -22.21 15.23
N GLY A 418 -29.49 -22.68 15.12
CA GLY A 418 -30.67 -21.88 15.41
C GLY A 418 -31.08 -20.98 14.24
N SER A 419 -31.99 -20.05 14.49
CA SER A 419 -32.48 -19.11 13.47
C SER A 419 -31.66 -17.84 13.45
N ILE A 420 -31.62 -17.17 12.28
CA ILE A 420 -31.08 -15.83 12.16
C ILE A 420 -32.00 -14.85 12.92
N PRO A 421 -31.51 -14.06 13.90
CA PRO A 421 -32.32 -13.05 14.58
C PRO A 421 -32.78 -11.96 13.61
N SER A 422 -34.07 -11.62 13.64
CA SER A 422 -34.61 -10.53 12.81
C SER A 422 -34.03 -9.16 13.17
N SER A 423 -33.64 -8.98 14.43
CA SER A 423 -33.01 -7.75 14.93
C SER A 423 -31.70 -7.40 14.23
N LEU A 424 -30.99 -8.36 13.61
CA LEU A 424 -29.81 -8.03 12.80
C LEU A 424 -30.14 -7.07 11.65
N GLY A 425 -31.40 -7.04 11.19
CA GLY A 425 -31.89 -6.04 10.23
C GLY A 425 -31.81 -4.58 10.72
N ASP A 426 -31.61 -4.36 12.02
CA ASP A 426 -31.44 -3.01 12.61
C ASP A 426 -30.06 -2.40 12.34
N LEU A 427 -29.08 -3.18 11.86
CA LEU A 427 -27.71 -2.75 11.55
C LEU A 427 -27.63 -2.00 10.21
N LYS A 428 -28.20 -0.80 10.15
CA LYS A 428 -28.35 -0.01 8.90
C LYS A 428 -27.02 0.42 8.25
N HIS A 429 -25.94 0.46 9.01
CA HIS A 429 -24.59 0.80 8.56
C HIS A 429 -23.84 -0.39 7.96
N LEU A 430 -24.33 -1.61 8.17
CA LEU A 430 -23.65 -2.83 7.76
C LEU A 430 -23.45 -2.86 6.23
N LEU A 431 -22.20 -3.01 5.82
CA LEU A 431 -21.76 -3.12 4.43
C LEU A 431 -21.62 -4.59 4.02
N GLU A 432 -21.12 -5.43 4.93
CA GLU A 432 -20.87 -6.85 4.68
C GLU A 432 -21.43 -7.72 5.81
N LEU A 433 -22.28 -8.66 5.42
CA LEU A 433 -22.83 -9.70 6.30
C LEU A 433 -22.49 -11.07 5.75
N ASN A 434 -21.64 -11.82 6.46
CA ASN A 434 -21.28 -13.18 6.08
C ASN A 434 -21.60 -14.16 7.22
N LEU A 435 -22.63 -14.97 7.01
CA LEU A 435 -23.09 -16.03 7.91
C LEU A 435 -22.96 -17.42 7.26
N SER A 436 -22.23 -17.51 6.16
CA SER A 436 -22.12 -18.72 5.35
C SER A 436 -21.44 -19.88 6.09
N ARG A 437 -21.61 -21.10 5.58
CA ARG A 437 -20.94 -22.32 6.10
C ARG A 437 -21.16 -22.52 7.60
N ASN A 438 -22.43 -22.56 8.00
CA ASN A 438 -22.85 -22.82 9.38
C ASN A 438 -24.00 -23.87 9.39
N HIS A 439 -24.69 -24.01 10.52
CA HIS A 439 -25.86 -24.88 10.71
C HIS A 439 -27.13 -24.07 10.94
N LEU A 440 -27.24 -22.87 10.36
CA LEU A 440 -28.40 -21.98 10.56
C LEU A 440 -29.67 -22.58 9.93
N THR A 441 -30.79 -22.40 10.60
CA THR A 441 -32.12 -22.94 10.28
C THR A 441 -33.17 -21.83 10.25
N GLY A 442 -34.43 -22.18 9.98
CA GLY A 442 -35.52 -21.19 9.90
C GLY A 442 -35.49 -20.40 8.59
N SER A 443 -36.18 -19.27 8.55
CA SER A 443 -36.26 -18.40 7.37
C SER A 443 -35.28 -17.24 7.43
N ILE A 444 -34.96 -16.69 6.25
CA ILE A 444 -34.27 -15.39 6.17
C ILE A 444 -35.23 -14.32 6.70
N PRO A 445 -34.83 -13.45 7.65
CA PRO A 445 -35.71 -12.41 8.17
C PRO A 445 -36.07 -11.35 7.12
N ALA A 446 -37.32 -10.92 7.09
CA ALA A 446 -37.78 -9.85 6.19
C ALA A 446 -37.14 -8.49 6.56
N GLU A 447 -36.80 -8.34 7.84
CA GLU A 447 -36.11 -7.17 8.39
C GLU A 447 -34.73 -6.93 7.76
N PHE A 448 -34.15 -7.89 7.05
CA PHE A 448 -32.92 -7.66 6.27
C PHE A 448 -33.12 -6.62 5.15
N GLY A 449 -34.36 -6.36 4.73
CA GLY A 449 -34.67 -5.22 3.86
C GLY A 449 -34.35 -3.84 4.47
N ASN A 450 -34.13 -3.76 5.79
CA ASN A 450 -33.72 -2.54 6.49
C ASN A 450 -32.21 -2.27 6.45
N LEU A 451 -31.39 -3.20 5.93
CA LEU A 451 -29.93 -3.06 5.85
C LEU A 451 -29.51 -2.11 4.72
N THR A 452 -29.86 -0.83 4.85
CA THR A 452 -29.81 0.15 3.74
C THR A 452 -28.42 0.36 3.11
N SER A 453 -27.34 0.08 3.83
CA SER A 453 -25.96 0.27 3.35
C SER A 453 -25.33 -1.02 2.79
N VAL A 454 -26.00 -2.17 2.93
CA VAL A 454 -25.38 -3.47 2.65
C VAL A 454 -25.02 -3.64 1.19
N MET A 455 -23.79 -4.11 0.96
CA MET A 455 -23.24 -4.41 -0.36
C MET A 455 -23.14 -5.92 -0.60
N CYS A 456 -22.84 -6.70 0.43
CA CYS A 456 -22.69 -8.15 0.32
C CYS A 456 -23.45 -8.86 1.44
N ILE A 457 -24.28 -9.83 1.06
CA ILE A 457 -24.92 -10.78 1.97
C ILE A 457 -24.53 -12.19 1.51
N ASP A 458 -23.87 -12.96 2.37
CA ASP A 458 -23.59 -14.37 2.16
C ASP A 458 -24.20 -15.24 3.26
N LEU A 459 -25.23 -16.01 2.89
CA LEU A 459 -25.91 -16.99 3.74
C LEU A 459 -25.75 -18.42 3.19
N SER A 460 -24.84 -18.61 2.22
CA SER A 460 -24.66 -19.89 1.53
C SER A 460 -24.24 -21.02 2.49
N ASN A 461 -24.45 -22.27 2.08
CA ASN A 461 -23.99 -23.45 2.82
C ASN A 461 -24.54 -23.51 4.26
N ASN A 462 -25.87 -23.43 4.40
CA ASN A 462 -26.60 -23.50 5.66
C ASN A 462 -27.80 -24.46 5.53
N GLN A 463 -28.72 -24.43 6.49
CA GLN A 463 -29.98 -25.21 6.47
C GLN A 463 -31.21 -24.29 6.45
N LEU A 464 -31.08 -23.07 5.92
CA LEU A 464 -32.16 -22.09 5.84
C LEU A 464 -33.27 -22.61 4.93
N SER A 465 -34.51 -22.26 5.25
CA SER A 465 -35.72 -22.79 4.63
C SER A 465 -36.79 -21.70 4.47
N GLY A 466 -37.90 -22.01 3.80
CA GLY A 466 -38.96 -21.03 3.54
C GLY A 466 -38.68 -20.18 2.30
N LEU A 467 -39.28 -19.00 2.25
CA LEU A 467 -39.21 -18.08 1.11
C LEU A 467 -38.04 -17.11 1.25
N ILE A 468 -37.54 -16.60 0.12
CA ILE A 468 -36.67 -15.44 0.11
C ILE A 468 -37.55 -14.20 0.31
N PRO A 469 -37.31 -13.34 1.32
CA PRO A 469 -38.11 -12.15 1.57
C PRO A 469 -38.10 -11.17 0.40
N GLU A 470 -39.27 -10.64 0.03
CA GLU A 470 -39.38 -9.69 -1.08
C GLU A 470 -38.74 -8.34 -0.73
N GLU A 471 -38.63 -8.03 0.56
CA GLU A 471 -38.02 -6.83 1.12
C GLU A 471 -36.54 -6.70 0.71
N LEU A 472 -35.83 -7.80 0.46
CA LEU A 472 -34.45 -7.76 -0.04
C LEU A 472 -34.33 -7.07 -1.40
N SER A 473 -35.40 -7.07 -2.21
CA SER A 473 -35.43 -6.38 -3.50
C SER A 473 -35.38 -4.84 -3.38
N GLN A 474 -35.64 -4.30 -2.19
CA GLN A 474 -35.65 -2.86 -1.94
C GLN A 474 -34.26 -2.28 -1.64
N LEU A 475 -33.27 -3.14 -1.37
CA LEU A 475 -31.91 -2.74 -1.03
C LEU A 475 -31.22 -2.06 -2.22
N GLN A 476 -30.85 -0.80 -2.04
CA GLN A 476 -30.31 0.03 -3.13
C GLN A 476 -28.82 -0.23 -3.41
N ASN A 477 -28.07 -0.73 -2.43
CA ASN A 477 -26.61 -0.86 -2.50
C ASN A 477 -26.13 -2.31 -2.63
N MET A 478 -27.03 -3.30 -2.57
CA MET A 478 -26.67 -4.72 -2.54
C MET A 478 -26.11 -5.16 -3.91
N LYS A 479 -24.80 -5.46 -3.94
CA LYS A 479 -24.07 -5.89 -5.14
C LYS A 479 -24.03 -7.40 -5.28
N SER A 480 -23.94 -8.11 -4.16
CA SER A 480 -23.76 -9.56 -4.08
C SER A 480 -24.72 -10.19 -3.06
N LEU A 481 -25.43 -11.24 -3.51
CA LEU A 481 -26.29 -12.07 -2.68
C LEU A 481 -25.99 -13.55 -2.94
N ARG A 482 -25.52 -14.26 -1.91
CA ARG A 482 -25.19 -15.69 -1.94
C ARG A 482 -26.09 -16.48 -1.00
N LEU A 483 -26.82 -17.44 -1.55
CA LEU A 483 -27.87 -18.23 -0.90
C LEU A 483 -27.81 -19.72 -1.27
N GLU A 484 -26.83 -20.13 -2.08
CA GLU A 484 -26.66 -21.50 -2.54
C GLU A 484 -26.47 -22.50 -1.39
N ASN A 485 -26.77 -23.77 -1.65
CA ASN A 485 -26.63 -24.86 -0.68
C ASN A 485 -27.43 -24.61 0.62
N ASN A 486 -28.73 -24.34 0.46
CA ASN A 486 -29.73 -24.24 1.54
C ASN A 486 -30.96 -25.12 1.21
N LYS A 487 -32.06 -24.93 1.96
CA LYS A 487 -33.39 -25.55 1.75
C LYS A 487 -34.45 -24.50 1.38
N LEU A 488 -34.04 -23.42 0.71
CA LEU A 488 -34.93 -22.31 0.32
C LEU A 488 -35.86 -22.75 -0.82
N SER A 489 -37.04 -22.14 -0.85
CA SER A 489 -38.12 -22.49 -1.78
C SER A 489 -38.88 -21.26 -2.25
N GLY A 490 -39.67 -21.43 -3.32
CA GLY A 490 -40.57 -20.38 -3.81
C GLY A 490 -39.97 -19.49 -4.89
N ASN A 491 -40.62 -18.36 -5.14
CA ASN A 491 -40.39 -17.52 -6.30
C ASN A 491 -39.25 -16.51 -6.07
N VAL A 492 -38.24 -16.51 -6.94
CA VAL A 492 -37.10 -15.56 -6.88
C VAL A 492 -37.32 -14.29 -7.69
N THR A 493 -38.42 -14.19 -8.44
CA THR A 493 -38.71 -13.05 -9.35
C THR A 493 -38.59 -11.67 -8.68
N PRO A 494 -38.98 -11.47 -7.40
CA PRO A 494 -38.78 -10.19 -6.71
C PRO A 494 -37.32 -9.69 -6.71
N LEU A 495 -36.33 -10.58 -6.64
CA LEU A 495 -34.91 -10.19 -6.64
C LEU A 495 -34.44 -9.58 -7.97
N ALA A 496 -35.15 -9.84 -9.07
CA ALA A 496 -34.84 -9.22 -10.37
C ALA A 496 -35.06 -7.69 -10.36
N ASN A 497 -35.82 -7.17 -9.38
CA ASN A 497 -36.05 -5.75 -9.20
C ASN A 497 -35.00 -5.07 -8.31
N CYS A 498 -34.01 -5.81 -7.80
CA CYS A 498 -32.95 -5.23 -6.98
C CYS A 498 -31.99 -4.40 -7.86
N PRO A 499 -31.87 -3.09 -7.64
CA PRO A 499 -31.31 -2.16 -8.62
C PRO A 499 -29.80 -2.32 -8.83
N SER A 500 -29.06 -2.74 -7.80
CA SER A 500 -27.59 -2.83 -7.82
C SER A 500 -27.06 -4.27 -7.81
N LEU A 501 -27.96 -5.27 -7.82
CA LEU A 501 -27.58 -6.67 -7.69
C LEU A 501 -26.90 -7.16 -8.97
N SER A 502 -25.61 -7.47 -8.84
CA SER A 502 -24.75 -7.92 -9.96
C SER A 502 -24.38 -9.40 -9.85
N LEU A 503 -24.26 -9.90 -8.64
CA LEU A 503 -23.87 -11.28 -8.34
C LEU A 503 -24.97 -11.94 -7.51
N LEU A 504 -25.60 -12.98 -8.09
CA LEU A 504 -26.66 -13.75 -7.43
C LEU A 504 -26.34 -15.24 -7.51
N PHE A 505 -26.20 -15.88 -6.35
CA PHE A 505 -25.98 -17.32 -6.23
C PHE A 505 -27.10 -17.92 -5.39
N ILE A 506 -27.89 -18.84 -5.95
CA ILE A 506 -29.15 -19.30 -5.34
C ILE A 506 -29.33 -20.81 -5.37
N GLY A 507 -28.30 -21.61 -5.67
CA GLY A 507 -28.39 -23.07 -5.88
C GLY A 507 -29.19 -23.85 -4.80
N ASN A 508 -30.51 -23.90 -4.94
CA ASN A 508 -31.49 -24.52 -4.05
C ASN A 508 -32.54 -25.26 -4.92
N PRO A 509 -32.86 -26.54 -4.65
CA PRO A 509 -33.70 -27.34 -5.55
C PRO A 509 -35.15 -26.89 -5.71
N ASP A 510 -35.73 -26.25 -4.69
CA ASP A 510 -37.16 -25.89 -4.66
C ASP A 510 -37.42 -24.40 -4.99
N LEU A 511 -36.41 -23.68 -5.50
CA LEU A 511 -36.56 -22.32 -6.03
C LEU A 511 -37.06 -22.33 -7.48
N CYS A 512 -37.95 -21.38 -7.79
CA CYS A 512 -38.53 -21.21 -9.12
C CYS A 512 -38.51 -19.73 -9.53
N GLY A 513 -38.54 -19.47 -10.83
CA GLY A 513 -38.51 -18.12 -11.39
C GLY A 513 -38.31 -18.15 -12.90
N TYR A 514 -38.93 -17.22 -13.61
CA TYR A 514 -38.88 -17.19 -15.08
C TYR A 514 -37.44 -17.09 -15.63
N TRP A 515 -36.58 -16.32 -14.95
CA TRP A 515 -35.16 -16.17 -15.27
C TRP A 515 -34.32 -17.43 -14.99
N LEU A 516 -34.82 -18.32 -14.13
CA LEU A 516 -34.17 -19.60 -13.82
C LEU A 516 -34.56 -20.71 -14.80
N GLY A 517 -35.52 -20.48 -15.71
CA GLY A 517 -36.04 -21.50 -16.62
C GLY A 517 -37.00 -22.50 -15.95
N SER A 518 -37.35 -22.29 -14.68
CA SER A 518 -38.30 -23.12 -13.91
C SER A 518 -39.52 -22.28 -13.54
N PRO A 519 -40.61 -22.30 -14.34
CA PRO A 519 -41.84 -21.57 -14.01
C PRO A 519 -42.44 -22.13 -12.72
N CYS A 520 -42.90 -21.23 -11.83
CA CYS A 520 -43.54 -21.60 -10.57
C CYS A 520 -44.93 -22.21 -10.84
N HIS A 521 -44.99 -23.51 -11.16
CA HIS A 521 -46.22 -24.28 -11.23
C HIS A 521 -46.21 -25.38 -10.16
N GLY A 522 -47.37 -25.61 -9.53
CA GLY A 522 -47.52 -26.66 -8.53
C GLY A 522 -47.21 -28.03 -9.13
N SER A 523 -46.37 -28.80 -8.44
CA SER A 523 -45.88 -30.19 -8.71
C SER A 523 -44.59 -30.33 -9.55
N ARG A 524 -43.57 -30.91 -8.88
CA ARG A 524 -42.23 -31.43 -9.29
C ARG A 524 -42.19 -32.27 -10.60
N PRO A 525 -41.00 -32.57 -11.20
CA PRO A 525 -39.69 -32.81 -10.55
C PRO A 525 -38.46 -32.07 -11.11
N ALA A 526 -37.37 -32.27 -10.35
CA ALA A 526 -36.08 -31.61 -10.35
C ALA A 526 -35.15 -31.96 -11.51
N GLU A 527 -34.33 -30.98 -11.92
CA GLU A 527 -33.05 -31.19 -12.60
C GLU A 527 -31.96 -30.31 -11.95
N GLN A 528 -30.75 -30.87 -11.86
CA GLN A 528 -29.57 -30.31 -11.21
C GLN A 528 -29.10 -29.03 -11.95
N GLY A 529 -28.94 -27.92 -11.22
CA GLY A 529 -28.61 -26.61 -11.80
C GLY A 529 -27.16 -26.18 -11.58
N GLU A 530 -26.48 -25.88 -12.70
CA GLU A 530 -25.24 -25.07 -12.79
C GLU A 530 -25.49 -23.59 -12.40
N PRO A 531 -24.44 -22.81 -12.05
CA PRO A 531 -24.56 -21.38 -11.76
C PRO A 531 -25.19 -20.61 -12.93
N LYS A 532 -26.18 -19.75 -12.65
CA LYS A 532 -26.81 -18.86 -13.64
C LYS A 532 -26.52 -17.39 -13.33
N TYR A 533 -25.76 -16.76 -14.23
CA TYR A 533 -25.62 -15.31 -14.30
C TYR A 533 -26.97 -14.68 -14.70
N LEU A 534 -27.35 -13.60 -14.03
CA LEU A 534 -28.45 -12.74 -14.49
C LEU A 534 -28.00 -12.05 -15.79
N ALA A 535 -28.28 -12.70 -16.92
CA ALA A 535 -28.09 -12.11 -18.23
C ALA A 535 -29.17 -11.05 -18.47
N THR A 536 -28.80 -9.78 -18.42
CA THR A 536 -29.57 -8.72 -19.05
C THR A 536 -29.41 -8.86 -20.58
N SER A 537 -30.30 -9.63 -21.19
CA SER A 537 -30.66 -9.66 -22.62
C SER A 537 -29.57 -9.89 -23.69
N SER A 538 -29.43 -11.14 -24.19
CA SER A 538 -29.59 -11.58 -25.61
C SER A 538 -29.06 -13.01 -25.83
N PRO A 539 -29.62 -13.83 -26.76
CA PRO A 539 -29.43 -15.27 -26.80
C PRO A 539 -28.27 -15.75 -27.69
N GLY A 540 -27.42 -16.64 -27.17
CA GLY A 540 -26.45 -17.45 -27.91
C GLY A 540 -25.72 -18.43 -26.99
N ASN A 541 -26.09 -19.71 -27.05
CA ASN A 541 -25.60 -20.80 -26.18
C ASN A 541 -24.38 -21.54 -26.84
N PRO A 542 -23.67 -22.47 -26.16
CA PRO A 542 -22.38 -22.19 -25.53
C PRO A 542 -21.31 -23.26 -25.90
N SER A 543 -20.09 -23.12 -25.38
CA SER A 543 -19.17 -24.27 -25.27
C SER A 543 -18.53 -24.32 -23.90
N ARG A 544 -19.21 -25.03 -22.98
CA ARG A 544 -18.78 -26.09 -22.03
C ARG A 544 -17.33 -26.20 -21.49
N LEU A 545 -16.44 -25.25 -21.76
CA LEU A 545 -15.06 -25.19 -21.27
C LEU A 545 -14.87 -24.04 -20.26
N GLU A 546 -15.63 -22.95 -20.41
CA GLU A 546 -15.55 -21.77 -19.53
C GLU A 546 -16.16 -22.01 -18.13
N ALA A 547 -17.20 -22.85 -18.02
CA ALA A 547 -17.83 -23.15 -16.72
C ALA A 547 -16.96 -24.05 -15.82
N THR A 548 -16.20 -24.98 -16.41
CA THR A 548 -15.26 -25.82 -15.67
C THR A 548 -14.01 -25.03 -15.27
N LEU A 549 -13.54 -24.10 -16.12
CA LEU A 549 -12.43 -23.19 -15.79
C LEU A 549 -12.80 -22.17 -14.72
N LEU A 550 -14.03 -21.64 -14.72
CA LEU A 550 -14.45 -20.65 -13.72
C LEU A 550 -14.75 -21.27 -12.35
N THR A 551 -15.23 -22.52 -12.32
CA THR A 551 -15.38 -23.28 -11.07
C THR A 551 -14.01 -23.68 -10.51
N PHE A 552 -13.04 -23.98 -11.38
CA PHE A 552 -11.64 -24.22 -11.00
C PHE A 552 -10.92 -22.92 -10.56
N LEU A 553 -11.26 -21.76 -11.15
CA LEU A 553 -10.71 -20.45 -10.76
C LEU A 553 -11.33 -19.88 -9.48
N LEU A 554 -12.57 -20.25 -9.13
CA LEU A 554 -13.22 -19.84 -7.87
C LEU A 554 -12.88 -20.75 -6.68
N GLU A 555 -12.39 -21.98 -6.91
CA GLU A 555 -11.76 -22.80 -5.86
C GLU A 555 -10.31 -22.39 -5.56
N LEU A 556 -9.70 -21.54 -6.38
CA LEU A 556 -8.34 -21.03 -6.18
C LEU A 556 -8.27 -19.75 -5.30
N ASP A 557 -9.40 -19.08 -5.06
CA ASP A 557 -9.37 -17.69 -4.57
C ASP A 557 -9.39 -17.48 -3.04
N LYS A 558 -8.80 -18.41 -2.27
CA LYS A 558 -8.36 -18.12 -0.87
C LYS A 558 -7.02 -18.76 -0.47
N GLY A 559 -6.24 -19.23 -1.45
CA GLY A 559 -4.89 -19.78 -1.20
C GLY A 559 -3.90 -19.59 -2.37
N PHE A 560 -4.39 -19.35 -3.59
CA PHE A 560 -3.54 -19.30 -4.78
C PHE A 560 -2.65 -18.06 -4.83
N TRP A 561 -3.02 -16.90 -4.30
CA TRP A 561 -2.14 -15.71 -4.35
C TRP A 561 -0.92 -15.79 -3.40
N ALA A 562 -0.97 -16.64 -2.37
CA ALA A 562 0.18 -16.90 -1.50
C ALA A 562 1.10 -18.00 -2.09
N ASP A 563 0.54 -19.03 -2.73
CA ASP A 563 1.31 -20.10 -3.39
C ASP A 563 1.85 -19.68 -4.77
N VAL A 564 1.18 -18.79 -5.50
CA VAL A 564 1.64 -18.21 -6.78
C VAL A 564 2.85 -17.33 -6.58
N GLN A 565 2.95 -16.60 -5.47
CA GLN A 565 4.14 -15.80 -5.14
C GLN A 565 5.33 -16.70 -4.76
N SER A 566 5.07 -17.85 -4.15
CA SER A 566 6.08 -18.85 -3.75
C SER A 566 6.56 -19.73 -4.93
N GLU A 567 5.67 -20.13 -5.84
CA GLU A 567 6.04 -20.89 -7.05
C GLU A 567 6.54 -19.98 -8.20
N LEU A 568 6.12 -18.71 -8.34
CA LEU A 568 6.73 -17.82 -9.33
C LEU A 568 8.19 -17.50 -9.01
N ILE A 569 8.57 -17.42 -7.73
CA ILE A 569 9.98 -17.18 -7.35
C ILE A 569 10.86 -18.41 -7.62
N TYR A 570 10.29 -19.62 -7.64
CA TYR A 570 11.03 -20.84 -7.98
C TYR A 570 11.10 -21.11 -9.50
N VAL A 571 10.10 -20.68 -10.28
CA VAL A 571 10.07 -20.86 -11.74
C VAL A 571 10.83 -19.77 -12.49
N ILE A 572 11.02 -18.58 -11.90
CA ILE A 572 11.75 -17.45 -12.52
C ILE A 572 13.25 -17.73 -12.71
N ASP A 573 13.83 -18.74 -12.06
CA ASP A 573 15.28 -18.99 -12.18
C ASP A 573 15.67 -19.85 -13.40
N HIS A 574 14.74 -20.56 -14.08
CA HIS A 574 15.14 -21.46 -15.16
C HIS A 574 14.17 -21.51 -16.36
N THR A 575 14.60 -20.84 -17.44
CA THR A 575 14.27 -21.01 -18.87
C THR A 575 13.02 -20.32 -19.45
N VAL A 576 13.31 -19.48 -20.45
CA VAL A 576 12.43 -18.66 -21.29
C VAL A 576 11.43 -19.49 -22.12
N THR A 577 10.15 -19.07 -22.17
CA THR A 577 9.42 -18.71 -23.43
C THR A 577 8.05 -18.07 -23.14
N LEU A 578 7.84 -16.86 -23.65
CA LEU A 578 6.66 -15.99 -23.52
C LEU A 578 5.44 -16.47 -24.35
N SER A 579 4.24 -16.50 -23.76
CA SER A 579 2.99 -16.05 -24.42
C SER A 579 1.82 -15.94 -23.42
N ASN A 580 0.93 -14.96 -23.65
CA ASN A 580 -0.33 -14.62 -22.93
C ASN A 580 -0.23 -14.22 -21.44
N ALA A 581 0.61 -14.86 -20.62
CA ALA A 581 0.80 -14.49 -19.22
C ALA A 581 1.48 -13.11 -19.06
N ALA A 582 2.43 -12.78 -19.95
CA ALA A 582 3.08 -11.47 -19.97
C ALA A 582 2.10 -10.34 -20.34
N ILE A 583 1.14 -10.59 -21.25
CA ILE A 583 0.14 -9.60 -21.66
C ILE A 583 -0.85 -9.35 -20.52
N LEU A 584 -1.25 -10.40 -19.80
CA LEU A 584 -2.11 -10.28 -18.62
C LEU A 584 -1.39 -9.58 -17.47
N GLY A 585 -0.10 -9.86 -17.24
CA GLY A 585 0.73 -9.18 -16.25
C GLY A 585 0.91 -7.69 -16.54
N ILE A 586 1.13 -7.33 -17.81
CA ILE A 586 1.23 -5.91 -18.24
C ILE A 586 -0.13 -5.21 -18.10
N ALA A 587 -1.24 -5.87 -18.44
CA ALA A 587 -2.58 -5.30 -18.29
C ALA A 587 -2.97 -5.08 -16.82
N ILE A 588 -2.61 -6.01 -15.93
CA ILE A 588 -2.83 -5.87 -14.48
C ILE A 588 -1.93 -4.79 -13.90
N GLY A 589 -0.66 -4.73 -14.31
CA GLY A 589 0.26 -3.65 -13.91
C GLY A 589 -0.23 -2.27 -14.35
N ALA A 590 -0.71 -2.13 -15.59
CA ALA A 590 -1.30 -0.89 -16.08
C ALA A 590 -2.59 -0.50 -15.34
N LEU A 591 -3.42 -1.48 -14.96
CA LEU A 591 -4.62 -1.24 -14.16
C LEU A 591 -4.29 -0.80 -12.73
N MET A 592 -3.23 -1.37 -12.14
CA MET A 592 -2.75 -0.99 -10.80
C MET A 592 -2.16 0.41 -10.80
N VAL A 593 -1.36 0.77 -11.81
CA VAL A 593 -0.84 2.14 -11.97
C VAL A 593 -1.98 3.14 -12.17
N LEU A 594 -2.99 2.79 -12.97
CA LEU A 594 -4.19 3.62 -13.14
C LEU A 594 -4.97 3.76 -11.84
N LEU A 595 -5.10 2.69 -11.04
CA LEU A 595 -5.76 2.73 -9.73
C LEU A 595 -4.97 3.58 -8.71
N MET A 596 -3.63 3.53 -8.75
CA MET A 596 -2.77 4.37 -7.91
C MET A 596 -2.87 5.85 -8.31
N ILE A 597 -2.92 6.16 -9.61
CA ILE A 597 -3.16 7.51 -10.11
C ILE A 597 -4.57 8.01 -9.71
N LEU A 598 -5.58 7.14 -9.73
CA LEU A 598 -6.94 7.47 -9.29
C LEU A 598 -7.03 7.70 -7.77
N LEU A 599 -6.28 6.95 -6.96
CA LEU A 599 -6.18 7.16 -5.52
C LEU A 599 -5.43 8.44 -5.17
N ALA A 600 -4.39 8.79 -5.93
CA ALA A 600 -3.67 10.05 -5.81
C ALA A 600 -4.52 11.26 -6.26
N ALA A 601 -5.29 11.12 -7.33
CA ALA A 601 -6.19 12.17 -7.81
C ALA A 601 -7.38 12.42 -6.87
N CYS A 602 -7.74 11.45 -6.02
CA CYS A 602 -8.78 11.62 -5.00
C CYS A 602 -8.30 12.37 -3.74
N GLN A 603 -7.00 12.64 -3.58
CA GLN A 603 -6.41 13.33 -2.42
C GLN A 603 -6.24 14.85 -2.61
N LEU A 604 -6.39 15.38 -3.83
CA LEU A 604 -6.33 16.82 -4.11
C LEU A 604 -7.71 17.37 -4.47
N GLN A 605 -8.47 17.76 -3.45
CA GLN A 605 -9.63 18.62 -3.63
C GLN A 605 -9.33 20.00 -3.05
N ASN A 606 -8.87 20.94 -3.91
CA ASN A 606 -9.14 22.38 -3.79
C ASN A 606 -8.77 23.20 -5.06
N SER A 607 -9.82 23.62 -5.81
CA SER A 607 -9.96 24.85 -6.66
C SER A 607 -9.13 24.93 -7.97
N VAL A 608 -9.56 25.31 -9.20
CA VAL A 608 -10.58 26.24 -9.80
C VAL A 608 -10.82 25.80 -11.30
N PRO A 609 -11.93 26.13 -12.00
CA PRO A 609 -12.35 25.47 -13.25
C PRO A 609 -11.81 26.12 -14.54
N PHE A 610 -11.62 25.33 -15.61
CA PHE A 610 -11.43 25.86 -16.97
C PHE A 610 -12.62 25.55 -17.90
N PRO A 611 -12.99 26.49 -18.79
CA PRO A 611 -14.25 26.50 -19.50
C PRO A 611 -14.18 25.91 -20.91
N ASP A 612 -15.35 25.47 -21.34
CA ASP A 612 -15.79 25.13 -22.70
C ASP A 612 -15.08 24.01 -23.45
N GLY A 613 -15.89 23.00 -23.76
CA GLY A 613 -15.51 21.82 -24.51
C GLY A 613 -15.23 22.14 -25.97
N SER A 614 -14.03 21.81 -26.40
CA SER A 614 -13.80 21.05 -27.64
C SER A 614 -12.39 20.45 -27.58
N LEU A 615 -12.29 19.12 -27.65
CA LEU A 615 -11.00 18.41 -27.72
C LEU A 615 -10.54 18.41 -29.17
N ASP A 616 -9.56 19.26 -29.50
CA ASP A 616 -8.92 19.34 -30.81
C ASP A 616 -7.84 18.24 -31.00
N LYS A 617 -7.53 17.94 -32.26
CA LYS A 617 -6.62 16.87 -32.73
C LYS A 617 -5.19 16.93 -32.18
N SER A 618 -4.76 18.00 -31.52
CA SER A 618 -3.39 18.12 -30.96
C SER A 618 -3.17 17.24 -29.73
N ALA A 619 -4.20 16.99 -28.92
CA ALA A 619 -4.11 16.13 -27.73
C ALA A 619 -3.81 14.65 -28.06
N ASN A 620 -4.14 14.22 -29.28
CA ASN A 620 -3.90 12.83 -29.71
C ASN A 620 -2.43 12.50 -29.97
N ASN A 621 -1.59 13.51 -30.20
CA ASN A 621 -0.15 13.29 -30.44
C ASN A 621 0.67 13.40 -29.15
N ALA A 622 0.28 14.26 -28.20
CA ALA A 622 0.99 14.45 -26.92
C ALA A 622 0.97 13.20 -26.03
N VAL A 623 -0.12 12.43 -26.02
CA VAL A 623 -0.23 11.20 -25.23
C VAL A 623 0.71 10.10 -25.74
N MET A 624 1.09 10.12 -27.02
CA MET A 624 1.99 9.11 -27.61
C MET A 624 3.47 9.39 -27.34
N GLU A 625 3.84 10.60 -26.92
CA GLU A 625 5.21 10.94 -26.53
C GLU A 625 5.55 10.47 -25.10
N ILE A 626 4.53 10.11 -24.31
CA ILE A 626 4.66 9.61 -22.93
C ILE A 626 4.73 8.06 -22.89
N VAL A 627 4.47 7.40 -24.01
CA VAL A 627 4.52 5.92 -24.09
C VAL A 627 5.98 5.48 -24.21
N ASP A 628 6.41 4.62 -23.29
CA ASP A 628 7.75 4.05 -23.21
C ASP A 628 8.27 3.54 -24.58
N PRO A 629 9.51 3.88 -24.99
CA PRO A 629 10.13 3.40 -26.23
C PRO A 629 10.11 1.87 -26.39
N ASP A 630 10.20 1.11 -25.31
CA ASP A 630 10.22 -0.36 -25.32
C ASP A 630 8.83 -0.95 -25.61
N ILE A 631 7.74 -0.27 -25.22
CA ILE A 631 6.36 -0.62 -25.60
C ILE A 631 6.16 -0.41 -27.10
N THR A 632 6.76 0.66 -27.64
CA THR A 632 6.72 1.02 -29.06
C THR A 632 7.49 0.01 -29.92
N ALA A 633 8.54 -0.62 -29.37
CA ALA A 633 9.34 -1.66 -30.01
C ALA A 633 8.67 -3.06 -29.98
N THR A 634 7.77 -3.33 -29.03
CA THR A 634 7.12 -4.64 -28.85
C THR A 634 5.71 -4.74 -29.43
N CYS A 635 4.98 -3.64 -29.62
CA CYS A 635 3.62 -3.64 -30.15
C CYS A 635 3.56 -3.57 -31.70
N LYS A 636 2.92 -4.56 -32.34
CA LYS A 636 2.72 -4.58 -33.80
C LYS A 636 1.55 -3.73 -34.31
N ASP A 637 0.61 -3.33 -33.45
CA ASP A 637 -0.54 -2.48 -33.81
C ASP A 637 -0.72 -1.29 -32.85
N MET A 638 -0.03 -0.20 -33.16
CA MET A 638 -0.11 1.06 -32.44
C MET A 638 -1.50 1.73 -32.53
N GLY A 639 -2.37 1.27 -33.44
CA GLY A 639 -3.73 1.80 -33.58
C GLY A 639 -4.65 1.37 -32.43
N THR A 640 -4.45 0.17 -31.89
CA THR A 640 -5.21 -0.35 -30.75
C THR A 640 -4.78 0.33 -29.45
N VAL A 641 -3.47 0.50 -29.24
CA VAL A 641 -2.91 1.22 -28.08
C VAL A 641 -3.44 2.66 -28.01
N ARG A 642 -3.45 3.38 -29.15
CA ARG A 642 -3.98 4.75 -29.22
C ARG A 642 -5.46 4.82 -28.83
N LYS A 643 -6.28 3.85 -29.21
CA LYS A 643 -7.71 3.82 -28.88
C LYS A 643 -7.97 3.55 -27.39
N VAL A 644 -7.14 2.74 -26.74
CA VAL A 644 -7.21 2.49 -25.29
C VAL A 644 -6.87 3.75 -24.50
N PHE A 645 -5.80 4.45 -24.89
CA PHE A 645 -5.44 5.73 -24.26
C PHE A 645 -6.49 6.82 -24.47
N GLN A 646 -7.09 6.91 -25.66
CA GLN A 646 -8.19 7.84 -25.91
C GLN A 646 -9.43 7.53 -25.07
N LEU A 647 -9.74 6.24 -24.87
CA LEU A 647 -10.83 5.83 -23.99
C LEU A 647 -10.55 6.20 -22.54
N ALA A 648 -9.32 6.00 -22.07
CA ALA A 648 -8.89 6.41 -20.73
C ALA A 648 -9.02 7.93 -20.53
N LEU A 649 -8.61 8.73 -21.53
CA LEU A 649 -8.72 10.20 -21.47
C LEU A 649 -10.18 10.70 -21.42
N LEU A 650 -11.11 9.98 -22.05
CA LEU A 650 -12.54 10.28 -21.98
C LEU A 650 -13.12 9.94 -20.60
N CYS A 651 -12.60 8.90 -19.95
CA CYS A 651 -13.01 8.49 -18.60
C CYS A 651 -12.53 9.47 -17.52
N THR A 652 -11.50 10.28 -17.79
CA THR A 652 -10.90 11.22 -16.83
C THR A 652 -11.44 12.65 -16.95
N LYS A 653 -12.47 12.90 -17.77
CA LYS A 653 -13.08 14.23 -17.88
C LYS A 653 -13.65 14.72 -16.55
N SER A 654 -13.47 15.99 -16.23
CA SER A 654 -13.87 16.59 -14.95
C SER A 654 -15.39 16.54 -14.73
N ASP A 655 -16.21 16.78 -15.77
CA ASP A 655 -17.68 16.66 -15.69
C ASP A 655 -18.14 15.20 -15.84
N PRO A 656 -18.85 14.61 -14.84
CA PRO A 656 -19.35 13.24 -14.90
C PRO A 656 -20.30 12.95 -16.06
N SER A 657 -20.98 13.96 -16.60
CA SER A 657 -21.94 13.81 -17.71
C SER A 657 -21.26 13.67 -19.08
N ASP A 658 -19.99 14.09 -19.17
CA ASP A 658 -19.15 13.96 -20.37
C ASP A 658 -18.31 12.66 -20.40
N ARG A 659 -18.34 11.88 -19.29
CA ARG A 659 -17.64 10.60 -19.20
C ARG A 659 -18.45 9.51 -19.90
N PRO A 660 -17.81 8.59 -20.62
CA PRO A 660 -18.50 7.43 -21.17
C PRO A 660 -19.03 6.58 -20.01
N THR A 661 -20.23 6.04 -20.18
CA THR A 661 -20.77 5.06 -19.23
C THR A 661 -19.91 3.81 -19.25
N MET A 662 -19.83 3.08 -18.13
CA MET A 662 -19.07 1.83 -18.08
C MET A 662 -19.51 0.82 -19.16
N HIS A 663 -20.78 0.86 -19.57
CA HIS A 663 -21.28 0.04 -20.67
C HIS A 663 -20.68 0.44 -22.04
N GLU A 664 -20.43 1.73 -22.29
CA GLU A 664 -19.74 2.21 -23.49
C GLU A 664 -18.24 1.92 -23.45
N VAL A 665 -17.61 2.04 -22.28
CA VAL A 665 -16.20 1.68 -22.06
C VAL A 665 -15.98 0.20 -22.37
N THR A 666 -16.79 -0.69 -21.79
CA THR A 666 -16.69 -2.14 -22.02
C THR A 666 -16.94 -2.49 -23.49
N ARG A 667 -17.94 -1.88 -24.15
CA ARG A 667 -18.22 -2.11 -25.57
C ARG A 667 -17.06 -1.69 -26.48
N ILE A 668 -16.38 -0.58 -26.18
CA ILE A 668 -15.21 -0.12 -26.94
C ILE A 668 -14.03 -1.07 -26.73
N LEU A 669 -13.78 -1.51 -25.49
CA LEU A 669 -12.73 -2.49 -25.19
C LEU A 669 -12.97 -3.85 -25.87
N GLU A 670 -14.21 -4.35 -25.87
CA GLU A 670 -14.60 -5.58 -26.59
C GLU A 670 -14.37 -5.47 -28.10
N SER A 671 -14.62 -4.28 -28.67
CA SER A 671 -14.39 -4.03 -30.11
C SER A 671 -12.90 -4.11 -30.49
N LEU A 672 -11.99 -3.76 -29.56
CA LEU A 672 -10.54 -3.80 -29.77
C LEU A 672 -10.00 -5.24 -29.73
N VAL A 673 -10.58 -6.08 -28.87
CA VAL A 673 -10.25 -7.51 -28.74
C VAL A 673 -10.77 -8.33 -29.93
N SER A 674 -11.86 -7.90 -30.57
CA SER A 674 -12.47 -8.60 -31.71
C SER A 674 -11.66 -8.47 -33.01
N THR A 675 -10.91 -7.37 -33.17
CA THR A 675 -10.09 -7.07 -34.35
C THR A 675 -8.83 -7.94 -34.49
N SER A 676 -8.30 -8.49 -33.39
CA SER A 676 -7.09 -9.33 -33.40
C SER A 676 -7.36 -10.80 -33.78
N ILE A 677 -8.63 -11.23 -33.76
CA ILE A 677 -9.05 -12.62 -34.02
C ILE A 677 -9.23 -12.92 -35.53
N THR A 678 -9.33 -11.89 -36.39
CA THR A 678 -9.65 -12.05 -37.83
C THR A 678 -8.45 -12.31 -38.75
N LEU A 679 -7.21 -12.34 -38.25
CA LEU A 679 -5.99 -12.43 -39.09
C LEU A 679 -5.39 -13.83 -39.29
N SER A 680 -6.04 -14.92 -38.86
CA SER A 680 -5.48 -16.29 -38.96
C SER A 680 -6.31 -17.29 -39.79
N LYS A 681 -6.95 -16.86 -40.89
CA LYS A 681 -7.51 -17.82 -41.87
C LYS A 681 -7.28 -17.39 -43.32
N GLN A 682 -6.20 -17.88 -43.92
CA GLN A 682 -6.19 -18.33 -45.33
C GLN A 682 -5.00 -19.30 -45.61
N PRO A 683 -5.17 -20.35 -46.46
CA PRO A 683 -4.19 -21.43 -46.62
C PRO A 683 -3.40 -21.43 -47.95
N ALA A 684 -2.36 -22.28 -47.99
CA ALA A 684 -1.61 -22.87 -49.12
C ALA A 684 -0.25 -22.19 -49.50
N PRO A 685 0.75 -22.91 -50.12
CA PRO A 685 0.63 -24.18 -50.84
C PRO A 685 1.70 -25.27 -50.58
N ILE A 686 1.36 -26.44 -51.12
CA ILE A 686 2.11 -27.69 -51.26
C ILE A 686 3.30 -27.51 -52.22
N GLN A 687 4.48 -28.00 -51.84
CA GLN A 687 5.46 -28.57 -52.77
C GLN A 687 6.06 -29.87 -52.22
N ALA A 688 6.06 -30.88 -53.08
CA ALA A 688 6.48 -32.25 -52.86
C ALA A 688 7.94 -32.48 -53.31
N LEU A 689 8.38 -33.73 -53.12
CA LEU A 689 9.62 -34.42 -53.57
C LEU A 689 10.68 -34.47 -52.44
N THR A 690 11.22 -35.62 -52.01
CA THR A 690 11.15 -37.01 -52.48
C THR A 690 11.71 -37.95 -51.40
N GLU A 691 11.29 -39.21 -51.50
CA GLU A 691 11.63 -40.39 -50.70
C GLU A 691 13.13 -40.74 -50.64
N THR A 692 13.56 -41.39 -49.55
CA THR A 692 14.19 -42.75 -49.50
C THR A 692 14.52 -43.07 -48.02
N GLN A 693 13.77 -43.96 -47.35
CA GLN A 693 14.08 -45.38 -47.07
C GLN A 693 15.46 -45.68 -46.45
N SER A 694 15.46 -46.20 -45.21
CA SER A 694 16.10 -47.46 -44.75
C SER A 694 16.33 -47.38 -43.22
N SER A 695 15.51 -48.04 -42.40
CA SER A 695 15.73 -49.38 -41.83
C SER A 695 16.77 -49.46 -40.70
N ASP A 696 16.27 -49.94 -39.57
CA ASP A 696 16.87 -50.98 -38.72
C ASP A 696 17.85 -50.65 -37.57
N LYS A 697 17.40 -51.18 -36.41
CA LYS A 697 18.12 -51.89 -35.33
C LYS A 697 18.50 -51.12 -34.06
N ASN A 698 17.70 -51.39 -33.02
CA ASN A 698 18.11 -52.07 -31.78
C ASN A 698 19.59 -51.96 -31.37
N ALA A 699 19.83 -51.36 -30.20
CA ALA A 699 20.51 -52.06 -29.10
C ALA A 699 20.24 -51.34 -27.78
N MET A 700 19.69 -52.11 -26.83
CA MET A 700 19.79 -51.88 -25.39
C MET A 700 21.26 -51.74 -24.98
N LEU A 701 21.57 -50.88 -24.00
CA LEU A 701 22.06 -51.33 -22.67
C LEU A 701 22.32 -50.14 -21.75
N HIS A 702 21.94 -50.37 -20.50
CA HIS A 702 22.15 -49.54 -19.32
C HIS A 702 23.58 -49.02 -19.13
N GLY A 703 23.64 -47.80 -18.58
CA GLY A 703 24.74 -47.21 -17.83
C GLY A 703 24.18 -46.02 -17.09
#